data_AF-A0A1X0JAK5-F1
#
_entry.id   AF-A0A1X0JAK5-F1
#
_cell.length_a   1.000
_cell.length_b   1.000
_cell.length_c   1.000
_cell.angle_alpha   90.00
_cell.angle_beta   90.00
_cell.angle_gamma   90.00
#
_symmetry.space_group_name_H-M   'P 1'
#
loop_
_entity.id
_entity.type
_entity.pdbx_description
1 polymer ?
#
loop_
_entity_poly.entity_id
_entity_poly.type
_entity_poly.pdbx_seq_one_letter_code
_entity_poly.pdbx_strand_id
1 'polypeptide(L)'
;MFVLDDRVVYSASDLASAARCEYALLRAFDAKLGWGPAAPRDDELLARTATLGDAHEAHHLAELQARFGSGVASIPFPPMFTLDGLHAVATATTRAFEEGHPVVYQAAMFDGRFVGFADFVVREGQTYRVCDTKLARSAKVTALLQLAAYADSLAATGVPVSPDVRLILGDRSVVDYPVADLVGVYRQRRIQLQDLLDRHMAGGVPVQWSDDHVRACFRCPACEPEVERTDDLLLVAGMRVSQRAALLDAGVGTVEQLAGHREPVADLSARSLRQLAAQAELQVRQRDSGTPQFEVVDPIPLGTLPAPNPGDIFFDFEGDPLWTEDGVQWGLEYLFGVLEYDRSGHEKFRPIWAHDRRTERKALIAFLDLVAKRRRRHPGMHVYHYAAYEKTALLRLAGRYGVGEDQIDDLLRDNVLVDLYPLVRKSIRSGSSGYGLKALEPLFIESGKRSGEVTTAVDSINEYARYCTLRDNGDPTAQEVLDSIAEYNRYDCASTRKLRDWLLVRAFEHGITHLSSHAATGDVEEAQTDEVGLALAGFAGDASPADRTPEQTAAAMVSAARGYHTRERKPFWWSHFDRLNNPVDEWADTAGVFIVEGAELVQDWHKSGSQRKLRRHVKVTGDLAGGVLDDSVYALYEPPAPSGLGDGDPDRRASGSATVVEVTESGGVPVDVTIQELTPKNGEVFSEMPMALAPGAPVMTKALEAAIEEVAAEVAHGLPEMPRTASLDILLRRNPRGGPLPPVGEDGYAGAITSALRTLDSSYLAVHGPPGTGKTSTAARVIAELVTRDGWLVGVVAQSHAVVEHLLDQIVAAGVPCERVAKKASPYSGDAAWTQIRDSDYAGFLVSHAGEGAVIGGTAWDFANTTRVADGVLRLLVVDEAGQFSLANTLAVARGAQNLLLLGDPQQLPQVSQGVHPEPVDTSALGWLVEGHGALPAERGYFLERSYRMHPALCQHVSRLSYDGELESAAPERALTGQRPGVRTLLVDHEGNATSSPQEAEAIAAEIASLIGSDWTDESGTRPLAQSDVLVVAPYNAQVLTVRAALAAAGLGEVLVGTVDKFQGRQAPVVFVSMTASAVDDVPRGMSFLLNRNRLNVAISRAKFQAVIVRSPALTEYLPATPDGLVELGAFLALSPAPTNDAVPH
;
A
#
# COMPACT_ATOMS: atom_id res chain seq x y z
N MET A 1 4.99 18.80 28.80
CA MET A 1 5.58 20.17 28.71
C MET A 1 5.31 21.02 29.94
N PHE A 2 6.34 21.68 30.48
CA PHE A 2 6.30 22.71 31.53
C PHE A 2 7.62 23.53 31.53
N VAL A 3 7.71 24.61 32.29
CA VAL A 3 8.90 25.48 32.37
C VAL A 3 9.56 25.34 33.74
N LEU A 4 10.88 25.13 33.77
CA LEU A 4 11.72 25.15 34.97
C LEU A 4 12.92 26.07 34.72
N ASP A 5 13.13 27.08 35.57
CA ASP A 5 14.26 28.03 35.50
C ASP A 5 14.55 28.55 34.08
N ASP A 6 13.52 29.10 33.42
CA ASP A 6 13.54 29.63 32.03
C ASP A 6 13.86 28.59 30.95
N ARG A 7 13.73 27.28 31.24
CA ARG A 7 13.91 26.20 30.26
C ARG A 7 12.60 25.45 30.04
N VAL A 8 12.25 25.27 28.77
CA VAL A 8 11.12 24.43 28.38
C VAL A 8 11.51 22.96 28.48
N VAL A 9 10.83 22.24 29.36
CA VAL A 9 10.93 20.78 29.51
C VAL A 9 9.76 20.13 28.76
N TYR A 10 10.06 19.17 27.89
CA TYR A 10 9.10 18.47 27.03
C TYR A 10 9.28 16.94 27.10
N SER A 11 8.27 16.20 26.64
CA SER A 11 8.30 14.73 26.56
C SER A 11 8.06 14.22 25.13
N ALA A 12 8.13 12.89 24.94
CA ALA A 12 7.82 12.27 23.65
C ALA A 12 6.38 12.56 23.17
N SER A 13 5.42 12.68 24.09
CA SER A 13 4.04 13.04 23.77
C SER A 13 3.90 14.47 23.23
N ASP A 14 4.76 15.39 23.66
CA ASP A 14 4.78 16.76 23.15
C ASP A 14 5.32 16.80 21.70
N LEU A 15 6.34 15.99 21.37
CA LEU A 15 6.83 15.80 20.00
C LEU A 15 5.74 15.30 19.06
N ALA A 16 5.02 14.25 19.48
CA ALA A 16 3.89 13.72 18.73
C ALA A 16 2.77 14.75 18.55
N SER A 17 2.58 15.65 19.51
CA SER A 17 1.55 16.69 19.45
C SER A 17 1.95 17.80 18.48
N ALA A 18 3.20 18.28 18.52
CA ALA A 18 3.76 19.25 17.56
C ALA A 18 3.62 18.76 16.12
N ALA A 19 3.97 17.49 15.93
CA ALA A 19 3.91 16.84 14.63
C ALA A 19 2.48 16.75 14.06
N ARG A 20 1.45 16.68 14.90
CA ARG A 20 0.05 16.73 14.46
C ARG A 20 -0.41 18.16 14.18
N CYS A 21 -0.13 19.09 15.08
CA CYS A 21 -0.55 20.48 14.98
C CYS A 21 0.29 21.35 15.93
N GLU A 22 1.15 22.19 15.37
CA GLU A 22 2.00 23.11 16.12
C GLU A 22 1.14 24.17 16.80
N TYR A 23 0.11 24.67 16.11
CA TYR A 23 -0.85 25.62 16.69
C TYR A 23 -1.50 25.07 17.96
N ALA A 24 -2.00 23.82 17.93
CA ALA A 24 -2.64 23.20 19.09
C ALA A 24 -1.64 22.98 20.24
N LEU A 25 -0.40 22.60 19.93
CA LEU A 25 0.65 22.46 20.92
C LEU A 25 0.95 23.80 21.61
N LEU A 26 1.16 24.86 20.82
CA LEU A 26 1.45 26.20 21.34
C LEU A 26 0.27 26.76 22.13
N ARG A 27 -0.98 26.54 21.70
CA ARG A 27 -2.17 26.88 22.49
C ARG A 27 -2.21 26.18 23.85
N ALA A 28 -1.88 24.89 23.88
CA ALA A 28 -1.78 24.14 25.12
C ALA A 28 -0.58 24.61 25.98
N PHE A 29 0.49 25.10 25.36
CA PHE A 29 1.64 25.68 26.05
C PHE A 29 1.33 27.07 26.63
N ASP A 30 0.66 27.94 25.87
CA ASP A 30 0.17 29.25 26.30
C ASP A 30 -0.72 29.13 27.54
N ALA A 31 -1.59 28.12 27.57
CA ALA A 31 -2.43 27.86 28.75
C ALA A 31 -1.58 27.55 30.00
N LYS A 32 -0.45 26.86 29.86
CA LYS A 32 0.49 26.57 30.96
C LYS A 32 1.33 27.78 31.37
N LEU A 33 1.62 28.67 30.42
CA LEU A 33 2.30 29.95 30.64
C LEU A 33 1.36 31.02 31.22
N GLY A 34 0.06 30.77 31.25
CA GLY A 34 -0.97 31.74 31.66
C GLY A 34 -1.25 32.80 30.59
N TRP A 35 -0.83 32.56 29.34
CA TRP A 35 -1.01 33.46 28.19
C TRP A 35 -2.37 33.26 27.50
N GLY A 36 -3.02 32.11 27.69
CA GLY A 36 -4.30 31.78 27.05
C GLY A 36 -5.25 30.96 27.93
N PRO A 37 -6.51 30.78 27.48
CA PRO A 37 -7.49 29.96 28.19
C PRO A 37 -7.07 28.48 28.20
N ALA A 38 -7.48 27.75 29.24
CA ALA A 38 -7.27 26.31 29.31
C ALA A 38 -7.92 25.61 28.11
N ALA A 39 -7.20 24.68 27.48
CA ALA A 39 -7.73 23.90 26.38
C ALA A 39 -8.93 23.05 26.86
N PRO A 40 -9.99 22.86 26.04
CA PRO A 40 -11.05 21.93 26.35
C PRO A 40 -10.46 20.55 26.61
N ARG A 41 -10.76 19.97 27.76
CA ARG A 41 -10.56 18.55 28.03
C ARG A 41 -11.94 17.94 28.10
N ASP A 42 -12.19 16.94 27.26
CA ASP A 42 -12.91 15.73 27.64
C ASP A 42 -12.79 14.71 26.52
N ASP A 43 -12.51 13.46 26.91
CA ASP A 43 -12.84 12.29 26.11
C ASP A 43 -12.88 11.07 27.05
N GLU A 44 -14.08 10.64 27.47
CA GLU A 44 -14.28 9.48 28.35
C GLU A 44 -13.65 8.21 27.78
N LEU A 45 -13.58 8.10 26.45
CA LEU A 45 -12.90 7.02 25.73
C LEU A 45 -11.38 7.04 25.96
N LEU A 46 -10.78 8.21 26.11
CA LEU A 46 -9.35 8.39 26.39
C LEU A 46 -9.02 8.03 27.84
N ALA A 47 -9.92 8.32 28.79
CA ALA A 47 -9.82 7.87 30.18
C ALA A 47 -9.96 6.33 30.31
N ARG A 48 -10.89 5.72 29.57
CA ARG A 48 -11.03 4.25 29.49
C ARG A 48 -9.79 3.60 28.89
N THR A 49 -9.23 4.20 27.84
CA THR A 49 -7.98 3.73 27.22
C THR A 49 -6.81 3.81 28.19
N ALA A 50 -6.70 4.86 29.00
CA ALA A 50 -5.64 4.96 30.00
C ALA A 50 -5.74 3.86 31.08
N THR A 51 -6.95 3.63 31.61
CA THR A 51 -7.16 2.65 32.70
C THR A 51 -6.86 1.21 32.26
N LEU A 52 -7.30 0.84 31.05
CA LEU A 52 -6.97 -0.45 30.47
C LEU A 52 -5.44 -0.58 30.24
N GLY A 53 -4.76 0.53 29.94
CA GLY A 53 -3.32 0.57 29.63
C GLY A 53 -2.49 0.30 30.87
N ASP A 54 -2.83 0.94 31.97
CA ASP A 54 -2.21 0.70 33.27
C ASP A 54 -2.37 -0.76 33.71
N ALA A 55 -3.54 -1.37 33.44
CA ALA A 55 -3.78 -2.79 33.74
C ALA A 55 -2.91 -3.73 32.87
N HIS A 56 -2.71 -3.40 31.60
CA HIS A 56 -1.85 -4.16 30.69
C HIS A 56 -0.38 -4.07 31.09
N GLU A 57 0.12 -2.87 31.42
CA GLU A 57 1.47 -2.66 31.96
C GLU A 57 1.68 -3.44 33.27
N ALA A 58 0.73 -3.36 34.20
CA ALA A 58 0.79 -4.07 35.48
C ALA A 58 0.83 -5.60 35.31
N HIS A 59 0.11 -6.14 34.32
CA HIS A 59 0.17 -7.57 34.00
C HIS A 59 1.57 -7.98 33.54
N HIS A 60 2.17 -7.22 32.61
CA HIS A 60 3.51 -7.51 32.12
C HIS A 60 4.59 -7.36 33.22
N LEU A 61 4.44 -6.37 34.10
CA LEU A 61 5.30 -6.23 35.27
C LEU A 61 5.23 -7.47 36.18
N ALA A 62 4.04 -8.01 36.41
CA ALA A 62 3.86 -9.22 37.22
C ALA A 62 4.55 -10.45 36.60
N GLU A 63 4.54 -10.59 35.27
CA GLU A 63 5.27 -11.64 34.55
C GLU A 63 6.80 -11.49 34.72
N LEU A 64 7.32 -10.28 34.58
CA LEU A 64 8.74 -9.99 34.77
C LEU A 64 9.18 -10.19 36.23
N GLN A 65 8.37 -9.80 37.20
CA GLN A 65 8.60 -10.05 38.62
C GLN A 65 8.59 -11.55 38.94
N ALA A 66 7.69 -12.32 38.34
CA ALA A 66 7.66 -13.78 38.49
C ALA A 66 8.93 -14.44 37.92
N ARG A 67 9.45 -13.91 36.80
CA ARG A 67 10.65 -14.43 36.13
C ARG A 67 11.97 -14.02 36.79
N PHE A 68 12.09 -12.76 37.22
CA PHE A 68 13.36 -12.17 37.67
C PHE A 68 13.41 -11.86 39.17
N GLY A 69 12.28 -11.93 39.89
CA GLY A 69 12.22 -11.69 41.34
C GLY A 69 12.80 -10.33 41.73
N SER A 70 13.76 -10.32 42.65
CA SER A 70 14.45 -9.09 43.09
C SER A 70 15.40 -8.48 42.05
N GLY A 71 15.51 -9.06 40.84
CA GLY A 71 16.25 -8.50 39.72
C GLY A 71 15.49 -7.41 38.94
N VAL A 72 14.25 -7.08 39.32
CA VAL A 72 13.49 -5.97 38.75
C VAL A 72 13.73 -4.71 39.59
N ALA A 73 14.52 -3.76 39.08
CA ALA A 73 14.72 -2.45 39.70
C ALA A 73 13.57 -1.51 39.32
N SER A 74 12.77 -1.08 40.30
CA SER A 74 11.68 -0.11 40.08
C SER A 74 12.14 1.29 40.44
N ILE A 75 12.11 2.21 39.46
CA ILE A 75 12.47 3.62 39.68
C ILE A 75 11.19 4.38 40.08
N PRO A 76 11.16 5.08 41.22
CA PRO A 76 9.97 5.82 41.63
C PRO A 76 9.80 7.10 40.82
N PHE A 77 8.54 7.48 40.55
CA PHE A 77 8.23 8.82 40.04
C PHE A 77 8.65 9.91 41.03
N PRO A 78 9.14 11.07 40.56
CA PRO A 78 9.51 12.16 41.43
C PRO A 78 8.25 12.72 42.13
N PRO A 79 8.28 12.98 43.45
CA PRO A 79 7.12 13.52 44.18
C PRO A 79 6.76 14.94 43.74
N MET A 80 7.74 15.69 43.21
CA MET A 80 7.55 16.97 42.54
C MET A 80 8.47 17.07 41.33
N PHE A 81 7.95 17.54 40.19
CA PHE A 81 8.70 17.77 38.97
C PHE A 81 9.59 19.02 39.07
N THR A 82 10.73 18.88 39.77
CA THR A 82 11.81 19.88 39.88
C THR A 82 13.06 19.40 39.13
N LEU A 83 13.99 20.29 38.78
CA LEU A 83 15.23 19.89 38.10
C LEU A 83 16.03 18.88 38.93
N ASP A 84 16.21 19.14 40.24
CA ASP A 84 16.89 18.23 41.15
C ASP A 84 16.17 16.88 41.25
N GLY A 85 14.84 16.89 41.32
CA GLY A 85 14.02 15.67 41.34
C GLY A 85 14.18 14.82 40.08
N LEU A 86 14.17 15.46 38.91
CA LEU A 86 14.36 14.80 37.61
C LEU A 86 15.78 14.24 37.45
N HIS A 87 16.80 15.01 37.85
CA HIS A 87 18.18 14.51 37.87
C HIS A 87 18.35 13.35 38.85
N ALA A 88 17.68 13.36 40.01
CA ALA A 88 17.77 12.29 40.99
C ALA A 88 17.22 10.96 40.46
N VAL A 89 16.04 10.97 39.81
CA VAL A 89 15.46 9.75 39.23
C VAL A 89 16.23 9.26 38.00
N ALA A 90 16.78 10.16 37.19
CA ALA A 90 17.69 9.79 36.09
C ALA A 90 18.98 9.14 36.63
N THR A 91 19.56 9.69 37.70
CA THR A 91 20.73 9.11 38.37
C THR A 91 20.43 7.73 38.94
N ALA A 92 19.25 7.53 39.54
CA ALA A 92 18.82 6.23 40.04
C ALA A 92 18.72 5.18 38.91
N THR A 93 18.27 5.62 37.73
CA THR A 93 18.20 4.79 36.52
C THR A 93 19.59 4.38 36.04
N THR A 94 20.54 5.30 35.92
CA THR A 94 21.94 4.97 35.57
C THR A 94 22.55 3.98 36.54
N ARG A 95 22.34 4.19 37.86
CA ARG A 95 22.83 3.28 38.89
C ARG A 95 22.25 1.87 38.76
N ALA A 96 20.98 1.73 38.39
CA ALA A 96 20.37 0.43 38.17
C ALA A 96 21.05 -0.34 37.01
N PHE A 97 21.47 0.36 35.95
CA PHE A 97 22.23 -0.26 34.86
C PHE A 97 23.66 -0.63 35.27
N GLU A 98 24.34 0.22 36.06
CA GLU A 98 25.68 -0.05 36.61
C GLU A 98 25.69 -1.26 37.56
N GLU A 99 24.65 -1.41 38.37
CA GLU A 99 24.45 -2.57 39.26
C GLU A 99 24.08 -3.86 38.48
N GLY A 100 23.80 -3.75 37.16
CA GLY A 100 23.58 -4.87 36.27
C GLY A 100 22.22 -5.55 36.40
N HIS A 101 21.20 -4.82 36.87
CA HIS A 101 19.84 -5.34 37.03
C HIS A 101 19.29 -5.86 35.69
N PRO A 102 18.75 -7.09 35.63
CA PRO A 102 18.23 -7.65 34.39
C PRO A 102 17.00 -6.92 33.84
N VAL A 103 16.24 -6.22 34.70
CA VAL A 103 15.08 -5.41 34.30
C VAL A 103 15.09 -4.09 35.08
N VAL A 104 14.93 -2.97 34.39
CA VAL A 104 14.66 -1.66 35.00
C VAL A 104 13.25 -1.23 34.60
N TYR A 105 12.37 -1.12 35.58
CA TYR A 105 10.97 -0.69 35.43
C TYR A 105 10.86 0.82 35.70
N GLN A 106 10.14 1.54 34.84
CA GLN A 106 9.96 2.99 34.89
C GLN A 106 11.30 3.75 34.80
N ALA A 107 12.20 3.28 33.93
CA ALA A 107 13.53 3.88 33.75
C ALA A 107 13.39 5.35 33.34
N ALA A 108 13.83 6.26 34.21
CA ALA A 108 13.66 7.69 34.03
C ALA A 108 14.85 8.29 33.27
N MET A 109 14.57 9.13 32.27
CA MET A 109 15.57 9.80 31.46
C MET A 109 15.36 11.31 31.52
N PHE A 110 16.42 12.07 31.78
CA PHE A 110 16.40 13.52 31.77
C PHE A 110 17.72 14.09 31.26
N ASP A 111 17.68 14.89 30.19
CA ASP A 111 18.87 15.50 29.58
C ASP A 111 18.93 17.03 29.72
N GLY A 112 18.09 17.58 30.62
CA GLY A 112 17.97 19.02 30.85
C GLY A 112 16.81 19.68 30.12
N ARG A 113 16.29 19.06 29.04
CA ARG A 113 15.10 19.55 28.31
C ARG A 113 14.09 18.45 27.98
N PHE A 114 14.55 17.23 27.71
CA PHE A 114 13.69 16.08 27.50
C PHE A 114 13.50 15.30 28.80
N VAL A 115 12.26 14.91 29.10
CA VAL A 115 11.92 13.98 30.18
C VAL A 115 11.10 12.80 29.63
N GLY A 116 11.47 11.59 30.08
CA GLY A 116 10.77 10.37 29.71
C GLY A 116 10.87 9.30 30.78
N PHE A 117 9.92 8.36 30.75
CA PHE A 117 9.89 7.19 31.62
C PHE A 117 9.60 5.99 30.73
N ALA A 118 10.59 5.10 30.57
CA ALA A 118 10.40 3.88 29.81
C ALA A 118 9.76 2.83 30.72
N ASP A 119 8.65 2.22 30.26
CA ASP A 119 7.94 1.20 31.02
C ASP A 119 8.92 0.11 31.46
N PHE A 120 9.65 -0.51 30.53
CA PHE A 120 10.61 -1.57 30.82
C PHE A 120 11.89 -1.43 30.00
N VAL A 121 13.03 -1.67 30.64
CA VAL A 121 14.32 -1.87 29.95
C VAL A 121 14.89 -3.21 30.38
N VAL A 122 14.99 -4.15 29.43
CA VAL A 122 15.28 -5.56 29.69
C VAL A 122 16.65 -5.93 29.13
N ARG A 123 17.49 -6.58 29.93
CA ARG A 123 18.82 -7.03 29.52
C ARG A 123 18.73 -8.27 28.62
N GLU A 124 19.36 -8.20 27.45
CA GLU A 124 19.52 -9.30 26.51
C GLU A 124 21.01 -9.44 26.14
N GLY A 125 21.65 -10.49 26.67
CA GLY A 125 23.10 -10.68 26.52
C GLY A 125 23.90 -9.53 27.17
N GLN A 126 24.63 -8.78 26.34
CA GLN A 126 25.43 -7.62 26.76
C GLN A 126 24.73 -6.27 26.54
N THR A 127 23.53 -6.28 25.96
CA THR A 127 22.78 -5.06 25.63
C THR A 127 21.47 -4.97 26.41
N TYR A 128 20.88 -3.78 26.44
CA TYR A 128 19.59 -3.50 27.06
C TYR A 128 18.57 -3.10 25.99
N ARG A 129 17.47 -3.83 25.91
CA ARG A 129 16.35 -3.56 25.01
C ARG A 129 15.33 -2.67 25.71
N VAL A 130 14.97 -1.56 25.06
CA VAL A 130 13.88 -0.70 25.53
C VAL A 130 12.55 -1.32 25.09
N CYS A 131 11.65 -1.51 26.04
CA CYS A 131 10.35 -2.14 25.86
C CYS A 131 9.25 -1.20 26.35
N ASP A 132 8.18 -1.09 25.59
CA ASP A 132 7.02 -0.24 25.91
C ASP A 132 5.74 -1.06 25.74
N THR A 133 4.79 -0.90 26.65
CA THR A 133 3.51 -1.62 26.63
C THR A 133 2.40 -0.69 26.16
N LYS A 134 1.58 -1.14 25.21
CA LYS A 134 0.48 -0.35 24.66
C LYS A 134 -0.73 -1.24 24.41
N LEU A 135 -1.91 -0.82 24.87
CA LEU A 135 -3.17 -1.51 24.55
C LEU A 135 -3.49 -1.63 23.07
N ALA A 136 -2.96 -0.73 22.25
CA ALA A 136 -3.26 -0.76 20.83
C ALA A 136 -2.80 -2.10 20.23
N ARG A 137 -3.57 -2.62 19.27
CA ARG A 137 -3.24 -3.82 18.47
C ARG A 137 -2.19 -3.63 17.41
N SER A 138 -1.99 -2.38 17.06
CA SER A 138 -1.05 -1.97 16.05
C SER A 138 -0.13 -0.97 16.71
N ALA A 139 1.12 -1.00 16.27
CA ALA A 139 2.03 0.05 16.65
C ALA A 139 1.40 1.40 16.30
N LYS A 140 1.62 2.39 17.16
CA LYS A 140 1.31 3.78 16.85
C LYS A 140 2.62 4.50 16.64
N VAL A 141 2.66 5.38 15.67
CA VAL A 141 3.81 6.24 15.37
C VAL A 141 4.32 6.96 16.62
N THR A 142 3.40 7.38 17.49
CA THR A 142 3.73 8.05 18.76
C THR A 142 4.49 7.15 19.73
N ALA A 143 4.16 5.86 19.79
CA ALA A 143 4.86 4.89 20.64
C ALA A 143 6.26 4.59 20.10
N LEU A 144 6.41 4.49 18.77
CA LEU A 144 7.72 4.29 18.14
C LEU A 144 8.64 5.50 18.31
N LEU A 145 8.12 6.72 18.16
CA LEU A 145 8.89 7.94 18.47
C LEU A 145 9.33 7.98 19.95
N GLN A 146 8.47 7.53 20.85
CA GLN A 146 8.78 7.43 22.28
C GLN A 146 9.91 6.43 22.53
N LEU A 147 9.80 5.22 21.98
CA LEU A 147 10.86 4.21 22.06
C LEU A 147 12.19 4.70 21.48
N ALA A 148 12.15 5.39 20.34
CA ALA A 148 13.34 6.00 19.73
C ALA A 148 13.98 7.06 20.64
N ALA A 149 13.16 7.92 21.25
CA ALA A 149 13.63 8.93 22.20
C ALA A 149 14.30 8.30 23.42
N TYR A 150 13.74 7.20 23.93
CA TYR A 150 14.27 6.49 25.09
C TYR A 150 15.57 5.75 24.75
N ALA A 151 15.62 5.05 23.62
CA ALA A 151 16.83 4.38 23.13
C ALA A 151 17.98 5.38 22.90
N ASP A 152 17.70 6.52 22.25
CA ASP A 152 18.69 7.58 22.01
C ASP A 152 19.20 8.20 23.32
N SER A 153 18.29 8.47 24.27
CA SER A 153 18.64 9.07 25.57
C SER A 153 19.48 8.12 26.42
N LEU A 154 19.14 6.83 26.47
CA LEU A 154 19.90 5.82 27.21
C LEU A 154 21.28 5.59 26.60
N ALA A 155 21.37 5.51 25.27
CA ALA A 155 22.64 5.38 24.56
C ALA A 155 23.58 6.56 24.85
N ALA A 156 23.04 7.78 24.92
CA ALA A 156 23.81 8.97 25.27
C ALA A 156 24.41 8.93 26.70
N THR A 157 23.84 8.13 27.61
CA THR A 157 24.37 7.92 28.97
C THR A 157 25.43 6.79 29.05
N GLY A 158 25.77 6.15 27.94
CA GLY A 158 26.74 5.04 27.90
C GLY A 158 26.15 3.66 28.17
N VAL A 159 24.82 3.54 28.31
CA VAL A 159 24.14 2.23 28.41
C VAL A 159 24.25 1.53 27.05
N PRO A 160 24.67 0.25 26.99
CA PRO A 160 24.73 -0.50 25.73
C PRO A 160 23.32 -0.88 25.29
N VAL A 161 22.66 -0.02 24.52
CA VAL A 161 21.29 -0.26 24.03
C VAL A 161 21.30 -1.30 22.90
N SER A 162 20.29 -2.15 22.89
CA SER A 162 20.01 -3.11 21.81
C SER A 162 19.84 -2.39 20.46
N PRO A 163 20.21 -3.01 19.32
CA PRO A 163 19.92 -2.45 18.00
C PRO A 163 18.41 -2.33 17.72
N ASP A 164 17.57 -3.04 18.48
CA ASP A 164 16.12 -3.05 18.37
C ASP A 164 15.44 -2.54 19.63
N VAL A 165 14.26 -1.93 19.45
CA VAL A 165 13.28 -1.63 20.50
C VAL A 165 12.07 -2.54 20.37
N ARG A 166 11.36 -2.77 21.47
CA ARG A 166 10.23 -3.69 21.52
C ARG A 166 8.95 -2.99 21.91
N LEU A 167 7.91 -3.23 21.14
CA LEU A 167 6.55 -2.86 21.49
C LEU A 167 5.77 -4.12 21.84
N ILE A 168 5.17 -4.12 23.02
CA ILE A 168 4.26 -5.16 23.48
C ILE A 168 2.86 -4.60 23.34
N LEU A 169 2.13 -5.14 22.37
CA LEU A 169 0.82 -4.65 21.98
C LEU A 169 -0.27 -5.25 22.88
N GLY A 170 -1.48 -4.69 22.82
CA GLY A 170 -2.59 -5.15 23.66
C GLY A 170 -2.90 -6.62 23.45
N ASP A 171 -2.51 -7.09 22.25
CA ASP A 171 -2.57 -8.45 21.78
C ASP A 171 -1.49 -9.40 22.24
N ARG A 172 -0.61 -8.91 23.12
CA ARG A 172 0.57 -9.62 23.58
C ARG A 172 1.49 -10.02 22.44
N SER A 173 1.19 -9.61 21.20
CA SER A 173 2.15 -9.72 20.12
C SER A 173 3.31 -8.79 20.44
N VAL A 174 4.48 -9.29 20.12
CA VAL A 174 5.73 -8.60 20.35
C VAL A 174 6.24 -8.19 18.99
N VAL A 175 6.38 -6.88 18.79
CA VAL A 175 6.91 -6.35 17.55
C VAL A 175 8.18 -5.58 17.86
N ASP A 176 9.26 -6.02 17.23
CA ASP A 176 10.57 -5.40 17.35
C ASP A 176 10.79 -4.44 16.17
N TYR A 177 11.40 -3.29 16.44
CA TYR A 177 11.71 -2.27 15.45
C TYR A 177 13.19 -1.87 15.55
N PRO A 178 13.91 -1.74 14.41
CA PRO A 178 15.29 -1.27 14.43
C PRO A 178 15.39 0.16 14.94
N VAL A 179 16.25 0.40 15.93
CA VAL A 179 16.53 1.74 16.48
C VAL A 179 17.01 2.69 15.39
N ALA A 180 17.86 2.19 14.48
CA ALA A 180 18.43 2.97 13.38
C ALA A 180 17.35 3.55 12.46
N ASP A 181 16.24 2.83 12.27
CA ASP A 181 15.14 3.21 11.39
C ASP A 181 14.13 4.16 12.09
N LEU A 182 14.35 4.52 13.36
CA LEU A 182 13.46 5.41 14.11
C LEU A 182 14.16 6.68 14.62
N VAL A 183 15.42 6.56 15.08
CA VAL A 183 16.15 7.63 15.75
C VAL A 183 16.39 8.84 14.84
N GLY A 184 16.57 8.63 13.52
CA GLY A 184 16.71 9.71 12.55
C GLY A 184 15.51 10.66 12.56
N VAL A 185 14.30 10.10 12.55
CA VAL A 185 13.05 10.89 12.60
C VAL A 185 12.92 11.60 13.94
N TYR A 186 13.16 10.89 15.04
CA TYR A 186 13.11 11.47 16.39
C TYR A 186 14.05 12.67 16.52
N ARG A 187 15.32 12.54 16.12
CA ARG A 187 16.30 13.63 16.23
C ARG A 187 15.90 14.84 15.40
N GLN A 188 15.43 14.64 14.16
CA GLN A 188 14.94 15.74 13.32
C GLN A 188 13.75 16.46 13.98
N ARG A 189 12.75 15.70 14.48
CA ARG A 189 11.58 16.25 15.17
C ARG A 189 11.93 16.96 16.46
N ARG A 190 12.92 16.43 17.19
CA ARG A 190 13.42 17.01 18.42
C ARG A 190 13.99 18.40 18.18
N ILE A 191 14.80 18.57 17.14
CA ILE A 191 15.37 19.87 16.77
C ILE A 191 14.27 20.87 16.42
N GLN A 192 13.32 20.45 15.57
CA GLN A 192 12.19 21.30 15.16
C GLN A 192 11.30 21.72 16.34
N LEU A 193 10.99 20.81 17.26
CA LEU A 193 10.21 21.14 18.45
C LEU A 193 10.96 22.12 19.36
N GLN A 194 12.26 21.92 19.57
CA GLN A 194 13.05 22.83 20.40
C GLN A 194 13.07 24.23 19.79
N ASP A 195 13.31 24.34 18.49
CA ASP A 195 13.27 25.63 17.78
C ASP A 195 11.90 26.30 17.87
N LEU A 196 10.81 25.56 17.65
CA LEU A 196 9.44 26.08 17.76
C LEU A 196 9.15 26.62 19.16
N LEU A 197 9.49 25.86 20.21
CA LEU A 197 9.26 26.25 21.60
C LEU A 197 10.15 27.43 22.03
N ASP A 198 11.40 27.46 21.58
CA ASP A 198 12.36 28.52 21.91
C ASP A 198 11.97 29.83 21.23
N ARG A 199 11.61 29.80 19.93
CA ARG A 199 11.09 30.98 19.21
C ARG A 199 9.81 31.50 19.85
N HIS A 200 8.88 30.62 20.19
CA HIS A 200 7.61 31.00 20.81
C HIS A 200 7.81 31.62 22.20
N MET A 201 8.63 30.99 23.05
CA MET A 201 8.96 31.51 24.38
C MET A 201 9.69 32.86 24.30
N ALA A 202 10.62 33.03 23.36
CA ALA A 202 11.31 34.29 23.14
C ALA A 202 10.38 35.40 22.59
N GLY A 203 9.36 35.04 21.81
CA GLY A 203 8.36 35.96 21.30
C GLY A 203 7.48 36.58 22.40
N GLY A 204 7.24 35.85 23.50
CA GLY A 204 6.59 36.39 24.70
C GLY A 204 5.10 36.74 24.54
N VAL A 205 4.45 36.23 23.49
CA VAL A 205 3.03 36.48 23.19
C VAL A 205 2.30 35.17 22.88
N PRO A 206 0.99 35.06 23.15
CA PRO A 206 0.22 33.89 22.79
C PRO A 206 0.23 33.65 21.28
N VAL A 207 0.16 32.38 20.86
CA VAL A 207 0.15 32.01 19.44
C VAL A 207 -1.07 32.61 18.76
N GLN A 208 -0.87 33.16 17.56
CA GLN A 208 -1.91 33.75 16.74
C GLN A 208 -2.30 32.80 15.61
N TRP A 209 -3.57 32.76 15.26
CA TRP A 209 -4.05 31.97 14.13
C TRP A 209 -3.46 32.42 12.79
N SER A 210 -3.11 33.70 12.68
CA SER A 210 -2.51 34.32 11.49
C SER A 210 -0.98 34.17 11.42
N ASP A 211 -0.38 33.34 12.26
CA ASP A 211 1.06 33.09 12.22
C ASP A 211 1.37 32.02 11.16
N ASP A 212 1.79 32.47 9.98
CA ASP A 212 2.11 31.59 8.84
C ASP A 212 3.35 30.71 9.08
N HIS A 213 4.12 30.98 10.15
CA HIS A 213 5.25 30.14 10.56
C HIS A 213 4.86 29.03 11.53
N VAL A 214 3.58 28.92 11.91
CA VAL A 214 3.07 27.89 12.82
C VAL A 214 2.07 27.02 12.07
N ARG A 215 2.38 25.73 11.94
CA ARG A 215 1.53 24.81 11.19
C ARG A 215 0.27 24.44 11.97
N ALA A 216 -0.89 24.72 11.38
CA ALA A 216 -2.20 24.28 11.86
C ALA A 216 -2.70 23.06 11.06
N CYS A 217 -3.40 22.12 11.71
CA CYS A 217 -4.02 20.99 11.02
C CYS A 217 -5.45 21.29 10.52
N PHE A 218 -6.03 22.43 10.93
CA PHE A 218 -7.36 22.92 10.57
C PHE A 218 -8.55 22.06 11.02
N ARG A 219 -8.33 20.91 11.68
CA ARG A 219 -9.40 19.96 12.03
C ARG A 219 -9.41 19.54 13.50
N CYS A 220 -8.38 19.86 14.28
CA CYS A 220 -8.39 19.49 15.70
C CYS A 220 -9.28 20.45 16.51
N PRO A 221 -9.69 20.07 17.74
CA PRO A 221 -10.53 20.91 18.60
C PRO A 221 -9.95 22.29 18.93
N ALA A 222 -8.64 22.49 18.72
CA ALA A 222 -8.00 23.80 18.86
C ALA A 222 -8.10 24.65 17.58
N CYS A 223 -8.15 24.04 16.39
CA CYS A 223 -8.22 24.75 15.10
C CYS A 223 -9.66 25.04 14.67
N GLU A 224 -10.60 24.11 14.87
CA GLU A 224 -11.99 24.24 14.40
C GLU A 224 -12.63 25.59 14.78
N PRO A 225 -12.52 26.07 16.03
CA PRO A 225 -13.10 27.37 16.39
C PRO A 225 -12.49 28.54 15.62
N GLU A 226 -11.21 28.47 15.25
CA GLU A 226 -10.55 29.53 14.48
C GLU A 226 -10.92 29.50 13.01
N VAL A 227 -11.05 28.30 12.42
CA VAL A 227 -11.56 28.09 11.06
C VAL A 227 -12.97 28.68 10.94
N GLU A 228 -13.84 28.41 11.90
CA GLU A 228 -15.18 29.00 11.97
C GLU A 228 -15.14 30.52 12.16
N ARG A 229 -14.34 31.01 13.11
CA ARG A 229 -14.25 32.44 13.43
C ARG A 229 -13.71 33.28 12.27
N THR A 230 -12.81 32.73 11.47
CA THR A 230 -12.20 33.43 10.33
C THR A 230 -12.98 33.28 9.02
N ASP A 231 -14.13 32.58 9.04
CA ASP A 231 -14.90 32.22 7.86
C ASP A 231 -14.01 31.59 6.76
N ASP A 232 -13.10 30.71 7.17
CA ASP A 232 -12.08 30.15 6.30
C ASP A 232 -12.69 29.31 5.18
N LEU A 233 -12.04 29.30 4.01
CA LEU A 233 -12.44 28.53 2.84
C LEU A 233 -12.60 27.03 3.09
N LEU A 234 -11.94 26.43 4.09
CA LEU A 234 -12.12 25.02 4.46
C LEU A 234 -13.53 24.68 4.95
N LEU A 235 -14.34 25.68 5.31
CA LEU A 235 -15.75 25.49 5.62
C LEU A 235 -16.58 25.15 4.37
N VAL A 236 -16.08 25.43 3.16
CA VAL A 236 -16.75 25.09 1.90
C VAL A 236 -16.67 23.59 1.67
N ALA A 237 -17.82 22.94 1.55
CA ALA A 237 -17.87 21.50 1.37
C ALA A 237 -17.11 21.08 0.10
N GLY A 238 -16.15 20.16 0.23
CA GLY A 238 -15.31 19.71 -0.88
C GLY A 238 -14.07 20.55 -1.16
N MET A 239 -13.79 21.60 -0.37
CA MET A 239 -12.55 22.37 -0.43
C MET A 239 -11.34 21.51 -0.06
N ARG A 240 -10.31 21.48 -0.91
CA ARG A 240 -8.99 20.90 -0.61
C ARG A 240 -8.03 21.99 -0.13
N VAL A 241 -6.99 21.60 0.62
CA VAL A 241 -5.97 22.53 1.14
C VAL A 241 -5.23 23.24 0.00
N SER A 242 -4.91 22.54 -1.09
CA SER A 242 -4.29 23.15 -2.29
C SER A 242 -5.21 24.15 -3.00
N GLN A 243 -6.51 23.86 -3.07
CA GLN A 243 -7.50 24.79 -3.64
C GLN A 243 -7.66 26.04 -2.77
N ARG A 244 -7.64 25.88 -1.45
CA ARG A 244 -7.59 27.00 -0.50
C ARG A 244 -6.34 27.86 -0.71
N ALA A 245 -5.17 27.25 -0.88
CA ALA A 245 -3.92 27.98 -1.13
C ALA A 245 -4.02 28.82 -2.41
N ALA A 246 -4.41 28.22 -3.54
CA ALA A 246 -4.60 28.93 -4.80
C ALA A 246 -5.61 30.09 -4.70
N LEU A 247 -6.69 29.91 -3.95
CA LEU A 247 -7.69 30.95 -3.70
C LEU A 247 -7.13 32.09 -2.82
N LEU A 248 -6.36 31.76 -1.78
CA LEU A 248 -5.70 32.75 -0.93
C LEU A 248 -4.69 33.59 -1.72
N ASP A 249 -3.90 32.95 -2.59
CA ASP A 249 -2.94 33.63 -3.47
C ASP A 249 -3.65 34.57 -4.47
N ALA A 250 -4.88 34.22 -4.87
CA ALA A 250 -5.76 35.08 -5.66
C ALA A 250 -6.50 36.15 -4.83
N GLY A 251 -6.24 36.25 -3.53
CA GLY A 251 -6.86 37.23 -2.64
C GLY A 251 -8.29 36.89 -2.18
N VAL A 252 -8.73 35.65 -2.37
CA VAL A 252 -10.02 35.13 -1.91
C VAL A 252 -9.77 34.33 -0.63
N GLY A 253 -10.08 34.90 0.54
CA GLY A 253 -9.74 34.31 1.84
C GLY A 253 -10.90 33.81 2.69
N THR A 254 -12.14 34.10 2.32
CA THR A 254 -13.33 33.75 3.10
C THR A 254 -14.41 33.05 2.27
N VAL A 255 -15.28 32.28 2.91
CA VAL A 255 -16.44 31.66 2.25
C VAL A 255 -17.31 32.73 1.57
N GLU A 256 -17.53 33.86 2.26
CA GLU A 256 -18.32 34.97 1.72
C GLU A 256 -17.67 35.61 0.47
N GLN A 257 -16.35 35.79 0.46
CA GLN A 257 -15.63 36.27 -0.73
C GLN A 257 -15.72 35.28 -1.89
N LEU A 258 -15.56 33.97 -1.62
CA LEU A 258 -15.63 32.94 -2.66
C LEU A 258 -17.04 32.84 -3.27
N ALA A 259 -18.10 33.01 -2.47
CA ALA A 259 -19.48 33.01 -2.95
C ALA A 259 -19.71 34.06 -4.07
N GLY A 260 -19.05 35.22 -3.98
CA GLY A 260 -19.10 36.30 -4.98
C GLY A 260 -18.04 36.21 -6.09
N HIS A 261 -17.06 35.31 -5.99
CA HIS A 261 -15.92 35.30 -6.90
C HIS A 261 -16.21 34.59 -8.23
N ARG A 262 -15.75 35.15 -9.35
CA ARG A 262 -15.96 34.61 -10.71
C ARG A 262 -14.73 34.72 -11.63
N GLU A 263 -13.65 35.35 -11.17
CA GLU A 263 -12.45 35.59 -11.98
C GLU A 263 -11.57 34.32 -12.02
N PRO A 264 -10.78 34.07 -13.10
CA PRO A 264 -9.89 32.91 -13.14
C PRO A 264 -8.84 32.94 -12.03
N VAL A 265 -8.56 31.77 -11.46
CA VAL A 265 -7.53 31.57 -10.42
C VAL A 265 -6.45 30.66 -11.00
N ALA A 266 -5.18 31.04 -10.87
CA ALA A 266 -4.06 30.22 -11.32
C ALA A 266 -4.09 28.84 -10.61
N ASP A 267 -3.70 27.78 -11.33
CA ASP A 267 -3.68 26.41 -10.82
C ASP A 267 -5.03 25.83 -10.34
N LEU A 268 -6.14 26.53 -10.66
CA LEU A 268 -7.50 26.07 -10.42
C LEU A 268 -8.30 26.08 -11.72
N SER A 269 -8.86 24.92 -12.09
CA SER A 269 -9.68 24.85 -13.30
C SER A 269 -10.92 25.75 -13.21
N ALA A 270 -11.33 26.34 -14.33
CA ALA A 270 -12.56 27.14 -14.41
C ALA A 270 -13.82 26.34 -14.02
N ARG A 271 -13.78 25.01 -14.12
CA ARG A 271 -14.84 24.12 -13.64
C ARG A 271 -14.84 24.05 -12.10
N SER A 272 -13.69 23.74 -11.49
CA SER A 272 -13.54 23.62 -10.04
C SER A 272 -13.88 24.93 -9.33
N LEU A 273 -13.42 26.06 -9.85
CA LEU A 273 -13.74 27.36 -9.28
C LEU A 273 -15.25 27.64 -9.27
N ARG A 274 -15.94 27.39 -10.39
CA ARG A 274 -17.40 27.58 -10.48
C ARG A 274 -18.17 26.69 -9.49
N GLN A 275 -17.71 25.45 -9.31
CA GLN A 275 -18.32 24.52 -8.35
C GLN A 275 -18.13 25.00 -6.91
N LEU A 276 -16.91 25.40 -6.52
CA LEU A 276 -16.61 25.88 -5.17
C LEU A 276 -17.32 27.20 -4.86
N ALA A 277 -17.38 28.13 -5.82
CA ALA A 277 -18.11 29.39 -5.65
C ALA A 277 -19.62 29.17 -5.47
N ALA A 278 -20.22 28.28 -6.26
CA ALA A 278 -21.64 27.95 -6.13
C ALA A 278 -21.95 27.19 -4.82
N GLN A 279 -21.04 26.34 -4.35
CA GLN A 279 -21.11 25.69 -3.05
C GLN A 279 -21.06 26.71 -1.91
N ALA A 280 -20.11 27.64 -1.95
CA ALA A 280 -19.99 28.74 -0.99
C ALA A 280 -21.26 29.61 -0.96
N GLU A 281 -21.81 29.97 -2.13
CA GLU A 281 -23.04 30.76 -2.24
C GLU A 281 -24.23 30.08 -1.55
N LEU A 282 -24.39 28.77 -1.72
CA LEU A 282 -25.48 28.01 -1.11
C LEU A 282 -25.32 27.90 0.42
N GLN A 283 -24.09 27.71 0.90
CA GLN A 283 -23.78 27.66 2.34
C GLN A 283 -23.99 29.01 3.02
N VAL A 284 -23.58 30.12 2.39
CA VAL A 284 -23.86 31.48 2.87
C VAL A 284 -25.36 31.73 2.95
N ARG A 285 -26.11 31.37 1.89
CA ARG A 285 -27.57 31.51 1.87
C ARG A 285 -28.26 30.75 3.01
N GLN A 286 -27.82 29.52 3.30
CA GLN A 286 -28.36 28.74 4.42
C GLN A 286 -28.03 29.35 5.77
N ARG A 287 -26.79 29.84 5.93
CA ARG A 287 -26.34 30.51 7.15
C ARG A 287 -27.18 31.75 7.45
N ASP A 288 -27.48 32.54 6.42
CA ASP A 288 -28.27 33.77 6.55
C ASP A 288 -29.76 33.51 6.78
N SER A 289 -30.33 32.50 6.11
CA SER A 289 -31.77 32.20 6.21
C SER A 289 -32.13 31.38 7.45
N GLY A 290 -31.17 30.64 8.02
CA GLY A 290 -31.41 29.66 9.09
C GLY A 290 -32.27 28.47 8.66
N THR A 291 -32.54 28.31 7.37
CA THR A 291 -33.36 27.24 6.80
C THR A 291 -32.53 26.35 5.87
N PRO A 292 -32.67 25.01 5.94
CA PRO A 292 -31.91 24.12 5.06
C PRO A 292 -32.06 24.49 3.58
N GLN A 293 -30.92 24.67 2.88
CA GLN A 293 -30.86 25.00 1.46
C GLN A 293 -30.28 23.83 0.67
N PHE A 294 -30.82 23.57 -0.51
CA PHE A 294 -30.25 22.62 -1.45
C PHE A 294 -30.56 23.02 -2.89
N GLU A 295 -29.80 22.48 -3.83
CA GLU A 295 -30.00 22.59 -5.28
C GLU A 295 -29.78 21.23 -5.93
N VAL A 296 -30.60 20.86 -6.92
CA VAL A 296 -30.33 19.71 -7.78
C VAL A 296 -29.44 20.18 -8.93
N VAL A 297 -28.14 19.90 -8.83
CA VAL A 297 -27.13 20.40 -9.78
C VAL A 297 -27.02 19.55 -11.04
N ASP A 298 -27.29 18.25 -10.90
CA ASP A 298 -27.36 17.31 -12.01
C ASP A 298 -28.45 16.26 -11.68
N PRO A 299 -29.59 16.27 -12.36
CA PRO A 299 -30.64 15.29 -12.11
C PRO A 299 -30.36 13.93 -12.77
N ILE A 300 -29.43 13.83 -13.74
CA ILE A 300 -29.20 12.61 -14.53
C ILE A 300 -28.77 11.42 -13.65
N PRO A 301 -27.83 11.56 -12.69
CA PRO A 301 -27.43 10.45 -11.81
C PRO A 301 -28.58 9.91 -10.97
N LEU A 302 -29.61 10.70 -10.67
CA LEU A 302 -30.80 10.21 -9.98
C LEU A 302 -31.57 9.15 -10.80
N GLY A 303 -31.35 9.09 -12.12
CA GLY A 303 -31.92 8.08 -13.00
C GLY A 303 -31.36 6.67 -12.77
N THR A 304 -30.19 6.56 -12.13
CA THR A 304 -29.60 5.25 -11.78
C THR A 304 -30.17 4.70 -10.47
N LEU A 305 -30.99 5.47 -9.73
CA LEU A 305 -31.73 4.96 -8.58
C LEU A 305 -32.71 3.88 -9.04
N PRO A 306 -32.61 2.66 -8.48
CA PRO A 306 -33.54 1.60 -8.84
C PRO A 306 -34.98 1.95 -8.45
N ALA A 307 -35.93 1.45 -9.24
CA ALA A 307 -37.34 1.55 -8.88
C ALA A 307 -37.59 0.82 -7.55
N PRO A 308 -38.38 1.41 -6.62
CA PRO A 308 -38.71 0.77 -5.34
C PRO A 308 -39.27 -0.64 -5.52
N ASN A 309 -38.71 -1.60 -4.79
CA ASN A 309 -39.18 -2.97 -4.76
C ASN A 309 -39.72 -3.32 -3.36
N PRO A 310 -40.83 -4.07 -3.22
CA PRO A 310 -41.28 -4.58 -1.93
C PRO A 310 -40.25 -5.45 -1.20
N GLY A 311 -39.28 -6.00 -1.94
CA GLY A 311 -38.16 -6.76 -1.41
C GLY A 311 -37.00 -5.91 -0.87
N ASP A 312 -36.99 -4.59 -1.09
CA ASP A 312 -35.89 -3.71 -0.69
C ASP A 312 -35.63 -3.78 0.83
N ILE A 313 -34.36 -3.65 1.20
CA ILE A 313 -33.92 -3.52 2.60
C ILE A 313 -32.94 -2.35 2.74
N PHE A 314 -32.90 -1.78 3.95
CA PHE A 314 -31.96 -0.72 4.32
C PHE A 314 -31.03 -1.27 5.40
N PHE A 315 -29.74 -1.07 5.20
CA PHE A 315 -28.69 -1.78 5.90
C PHE A 315 -27.66 -0.84 6.49
N ASP A 316 -27.23 -1.11 7.71
CA ASP A 316 -26.21 -0.36 8.45
C ASP A 316 -25.45 -1.24 9.45
N PHE A 317 -24.24 -0.84 9.81
CA PHE A 317 -23.37 -1.55 10.76
C PHE A 317 -23.10 -0.71 12.02
N GLU A 318 -23.04 -1.39 13.17
CA GLU A 318 -22.32 -0.87 14.33
C GLU A 318 -21.14 -1.77 14.69
N GLY A 319 -20.00 -1.16 14.98
CA GLY A 319 -18.79 -1.87 15.36
C GLY A 319 -18.01 -1.16 16.48
N ASP A 320 -17.35 -1.95 17.32
CA ASP A 320 -16.45 -1.46 18.36
C ASP A 320 -15.01 -1.82 17.97
N PRO A 321 -14.19 -0.86 17.49
CA PRO A 321 -12.79 -1.10 17.13
C PRO A 321 -11.92 -1.50 18.33
N LEU A 322 -12.37 -1.25 19.57
CA LEU A 322 -11.69 -1.53 20.83
C LEU A 322 -12.20 -2.79 21.55
N TRP A 323 -13.18 -3.51 20.99
CA TRP A 323 -13.64 -4.77 21.58
C TRP A 323 -12.62 -5.88 21.34
N THR A 324 -12.26 -6.70 22.33
CA THR A 324 -11.38 -7.87 22.18
C THR A 324 -11.79 -9.03 23.11
N GLU A 325 -11.60 -10.28 22.68
CA GLU A 325 -11.92 -11.49 23.47
C GLU A 325 -10.75 -11.95 24.34
N ASP A 326 -9.55 -11.89 23.80
CA ASP A 326 -8.32 -12.49 24.32
C ASP A 326 -7.23 -11.44 24.62
N GLY A 327 -7.56 -10.16 24.42
CA GLY A 327 -6.58 -9.11 24.29
C GLY A 327 -5.89 -9.16 22.93
N VAL A 328 -5.96 -10.26 22.17
CA VAL A 328 -5.19 -10.50 20.94
C VAL A 328 -5.83 -9.90 19.69
N GLN A 329 -7.13 -10.14 19.56
CA GLN A 329 -7.89 -9.73 18.40
C GLN A 329 -8.98 -8.73 18.76
N TRP A 330 -8.85 -7.49 18.29
CA TRP A 330 -9.80 -6.41 18.55
C TRP A 330 -10.60 -5.94 17.34
N GLY A 331 -11.72 -5.26 17.57
CA GLY A 331 -12.58 -4.72 16.53
C GLY A 331 -13.69 -5.67 16.11
N LEU A 332 -14.91 -5.48 16.58
CA LEU A 332 -16.05 -6.38 16.33
C LEU A 332 -17.20 -5.59 15.69
N GLU A 333 -17.71 -6.01 14.54
CA GLU A 333 -19.00 -5.57 14.02
C GLU A 333 -20.09 -6.29 14.83
N TYR A 334 -20.56 -5.63 15.88
CA TYR A 334 -21.44 -6.25 16.86
C TYR A 334 -22.92 -6.20 16.46
N LEU A 335 -23.30 -5.33 15.51
CA LEU A 335 -24.67 -5.24 15.01
C LEU A 335 -24.72 -5.09 13.49
N PHE A 336 -25.46 -5.99 12.84
CA PHE A 336 -25.89 -5.87 11.45
C PHE A 336 -27.37 -5.45 11.49
N GLY A 337 -27.62 -4.18 11.22
CA GLY A 337 -28.96 -3.61 11.21
C GLY A 337 -29.65 -3.80 9.88
N VAL A 338 -30.83 -4.44 9.88
CA VAL A 338 -31.63 -4.61 8.66
C VAL A 338 -33.03 -4.07 8.88
N LEU A 339 -33.39 -3.00 8.18
CA LEU A 339 -34.76 -2.52 8.09
C LEU A 339 -35.45 -3.13 6.87
N GLU A 340 -36.50 -3.90 7.12
CA GLU A 340 -37.30 -4.60 6.10
C GLU A 340 -38.79 -4.22 6.21
N TYR A 341 -39.55 -4.53 5.15
CA TYR A 341 -41.01 -4.47 5.19
C TYR A 341 -41.64 -5.85 5.36
N ASP A 342 -42.70 -5.91 6.15
CA ASP A 342 -43.57 -7.09 6.19
C ASP A 342 -44.61 -7.07 5.06
N ARG A 343 -45.40 -8.15 4.95
CA ARG A 343 -46.43 -8.29 3.90
C ARG A 343 -47.55 -7.26 3.97
N SER A 344 -47.69 -6.57 5.10
CA SER A 344 -48.66 -5.48 5.32
C SER A 344 -48.06 -4.09 5.10
N GLY A 345 -46.78 -3.99 4.72
CA GLY A 345 -46.09 -2.72 4.52
C GLY A 345 -45.65 -2.04 5.81
N HIS A 346 -45.68 -2.74 6.96
CA HIS A 346 -45.13 -2.20 8.20
C HIS A 346 -43.61 -2.36 8.24
N GLU A 347 -42.94 -1.33 8.76
CA GLU A 347 -41.50 -1.37 9.04
C GLU A 347 -41.21 -2.45 10.09
N LYS A 348 -40.23 -3.28 9.80
CA LYS A 348 -39.73 -4.31 10.69
C LYS A 348 -38.21 -4.21 10.73
N PHE A 349 -37.68 -3.84 11.87
CA PHE A 349 -36.24 -3.86 12.10
C PHE A 349 -35.80 -5.24 12.58
N ARG A 350 -34.67 -5.71 12.06
CA ARG A 350 -34.06 -6.99 12.42
C ARG A 350 -32.59 -6.75 12.79
N PRO A 351 -32.30 -6.65 14.09
CA PRO A 351 -30.92 -6.65 14.55
C PRO A 351 -30.35 -8.07 14.46
N ILE A 352 -29.16 -8.23 13.87
CA ILE A 352 -28.39 -9.47 13.94
C ILE A 352 -27.14 -9.15 14.77
N TRP A 353 -27.13 -9.65 16.00
CA TRP A 353 -26.07 -9.36 16.97
C TRP A 353 -24.91 -10.34 16.85
N ALA A 354 -23.71 -9.82 17.10
CA ALA A 354 -22.49 -10.57 17.35
C ALA A 354 -21.84 -10.05 18.63
N HIS A 355 -21.44 -10.96 19.50
CA HIS A 355 -20.77 -10.62 20.77
C HIS A 355 -19.39 -11.26 20.89
N ASP A 356 -19.00 -12.04 19.88
CA ASP A 356 -17.73 -12.71 19.73
C ASP A 356 -17.45 -12.96 18.23
N ARG A 357 -16.25 -13.43 17.89
CA ARG A 357 -15.87 -13.68 16.49
C ARG A 357 -16.69 -14.77 15.83
N ARG A 358 -17.02 -15.81 16.59
CA ARG A 358 -17.80 -16.94 16.08
C ARG A 358 -19.21 -16.49 15.72
N THR A 359 -19.79 -15.57 16.48
CA THR A 359 -21.10 -14.97 16.24
C THR A 359 -21.03 -13.90 15.16
N GLU A 360 -19.94 -13.16 15.00
CA GLU A 360 -19.73 -12.23 13.87
C GLU A 360 -19.70 -12.97 12.52
N ARG A 361 -18.94 -14.06 12.43
CA ARG A 361 -18.97 -14.95 11.25
C ARG A 361 -20.36 -15.50 10.97
N LYS A 362 -21.09 -15.92 12.01
CA LYS A 362 -22.49 -16.39 11.87
C LYS A 362 -23.44 -15.26 11.46
N ALA A 363 -23.23 -14.05 11.94
CA ALA A 363 -24.03 -12.87 11.58
C ALA A 363 -23.86 -12.53 10.10
N LEU A 364 -22.62 -12.57 9.58
CA LEU A 364 -22.36 -12.43 8.14
C LEU A 364 -23.11 -13.49 7.31
N ILE A 365 -22.99 -14.77 7.68
CA ILE A 365 -23.69 -15.86 6.98
C ILE A 365 -25.21 -15.65 7.04
N ALA A 366 -25.74 -15.30 8.22
CA ALA A 366 -27.17 -15.07 8.42
C ALA A 366 -27.69 -13.88 7.60
N PHE A 367 -26.89 -12.82 7.47
CA PHE A 367 -27.20 -11.67 6.63
C PHE A 367 -27.24 -12.08 5.14
N LEU A 368 -26.22 -12.79 4.64
CA LEU A 368 -26.17 -13.25 3.26
C LEU A 368 -27.31 -14.22 2.93
N ASP A 369 -27.65 -15.14 3.84
CA ASP A 369 -28.80 -16.03 3.71
C ASP A 369 -30.13 -15.27 3.66
N LEU A 370 -30.27 -14.22 4.47
CA LEU A 370 -31.43 -13.34 4.47
C LEU A 370 -31.59 -12.66 3.12
N VAL A 371 -30.52 -12.06 2.59
CA VAL A 371 -30.51 -11.39 1.28
C VAL A 371 -30.83 -12.40 0.17
N ALA A 372 -30.16 -13.55 0.13
CA ALA A 372 -30.38 -14.58 -0.88
C ALA A 372 -31.81 -15.14 -0.87
N LYS A 373 -32.39 -15.37 0.33
CA LYS A 373 -33.79 -15.82 0.47
C LYS A 373 -34.79 -14.77 -0.01
N ARG A 374 -34.50 -13.49 0.24
CA ARG A 374 -35.36 -12.38 -0.15
C ARG A 374 -35.27 -12.12 -1.65
N ARG A 375 -34.07 -12.20 -2.23
CA ARG A 375 -33.82 -12.06 -3.68
C ARG A 375 -34.51 -13.15 -4.50
N ARG A 376 -34.55 -14.39 -4.00
CA ARG A 376 -35.36 -15.46 -4.62
C ARG A 376 -36.86 -15.16 -4.69
N ARG A 377 -37.39 -14.36 -3.76
CA ARG A 377 -38.82 -13.95 -3.74
C ARG A 377 -39.06 -12.65 -4.50
N HIS A 378 -38.06 -11.78 -4.52
CA HIS A 378 -38.09 -10.45 -5.13
C HIS A 378 -36.82 -10.26 -5.97
N PRO A 379 -36.77 -10.78 -7.21
CA PRO A 379 -35.55 -10.77 -8.02
C PRO A 379 -34.98 -9.37 -8.30
N GLY A 380 -35.83 -8.34 -8.30
CA GLY A 380 -35.43 -6.93 -8.46
C GLY A 380 -35.30 -6.15 -7.15
N MET A 381 -35.04 -6.82 -6.01
CA MET A 381 -34.79 -6.13 -4.75
C MET A 381 -33.39 -5.51 -4.71
N HIS A 382 -33.24 -4.45 -3.92
CA HIS A 382 -31.97 -3.80 -3.65
C HIS A 382 -31.70 -3.70 -2.14
N VAL A 383 -30.43 -3.53 -1.79
CA VAL A 383 -29.94 -3.32 -0.43
C VAL A 383 -29.31 -1.93 -0.40
N TYR A 384 -30.01 -0.98 0.22
CA TYR A 384 -29.56 0.40 0.30
C TYR A 384 -28.73 0.64 1.56
N HIS A 385 -27.62 1.35 1.42
CA HIS A 385 -26.78 1.80 2.51
C HIS A 385 -26.25 3.21 2.23
N TYR A 386 -25.56 3.82 3.21
CA TYR A 386 -25.05 5.19 3.07
C TYR A 386 -23.55 5.25 3.34
N ALA A 387 -22.79 5.57 2.29
CA ALA A 387 -21.33 5.62 2.24
C ALA A 387 -20.65 4.27 1.98
N ALA A 388 -19.36 4.32 1.70
CA ALA A 388 -18.58 3.15 1.27
C ALA A 388 -18.26 2.18 2.42
N TYR A 389 -18.54 2.54 3.69
CA TYR A 389 -18.13 1.76 4.85
C TYR A 389 -18.79 0.38 4.85
N GLU A 390 -20.09 0.27 4.59
CA GLU A 390 -20.81 -1.02 4.68
C GLU A 390 -20.32 -2.00 3.62
N LYS A 391 -20.11 -1.52 2.39
CA LYS A 391 -19.51 -2.31 1.31
C LYS A 391 -18.10 -2.77 1.69
N THR A 392 -17.28 -1.86 2.23
CA THR A 392 -15.92 -2.18 2.66
C THR A 392 -15.90 -3.16 3.82
N ALA A 393 -16.82 -3.01 4.77
CA ALA A 393 -16.98 -3.89 5.93
C ALA A 393 -17.42 -5.29 5.49
N LEU A 394 -18.40 -5.42 4.58
CA LEU A 394 -18.81 -6.71 4.00
C LEU A 394 -17.65 -7.41 3.29
N LEU A 395 -16.92 -6.69 2.42
CA LEU A 395 -15.75 -7.24 1.72
C LEU A 395 -14.63 -7.64 2.70
N ARG A 396 -14.38 -6.81 3.72
CA ARG A 396 -13.40 -7.08 4.77
C ARG A 396 -13.78 -8.30 5.60
N LEU A 397 -15.05 -8.45 5.98
CA LEU A 397 -15.54 -9.60 6.73
C LEU A 397 -15.51 -10.87 5.87
N ALA A 398 -15.88 -10.78 4.59
CA ALA A 398 -15.82 -11.90 3.65
C ALA A 398 -14.39 -12.37 3.41
N GLY A 399 -13.47 -11.45 3.13
CA GLY A 399 -12.04 -11.75 2.98
C GLY A 399 -11.40 -12.25 4.28
N ARG A 400 -11.80 -11.70 5.44
CA ARG A 400 -11.32 -12.17 6.76
C ARG A 400 -11.75 -13.59 7.06
N TYR A 401 -13.01 -13.92 6.79
CA TYR A 401 -13.60 -15.21 7.17
C TYR A 401 -13.60 -16.24 6.05
N GLY A 402 -13.19 -15.87 4.84
CA GLY A 402 -13.21 -16.73 3.66
C GLY A 402 -14.61 -17.25 3.32
N VAL A 403 -15.66 -16.51 3.68
CA VAL A 403 -17.06 -16.91 3.43
C VAL A 403 -17.83 -15.81 2.73
N GLY A 404 -18.65 -16.21 1.76
CA GLY A 404 -19.58 -15.32 1.06
C GLY A 404 -18.96 -14.33 0.09
N GLU A 405 -17.71 -14.52 -0.31
CA GLU A 405 -17.05 -13.73 -1.36
C GLU A 405 -17.86 -13.74 -2.66
N ASP A 406 -18.23 -14.92 -3.16
CA ASP A 406 -19.00 -15.06 -4.41
C ASP A 406 -20.39 -14.43 -4.29
N GLN A 407 -21.04 -14.60 -3.14
CA GLN A 407 -22.36 -14.03 -2.88
C GLN A 407 -22.31 -12.51 -2.87
N ILE A 408 -21.31 -11.90 -2.23
CA ILE A 408 -21.12 -10.45 -2.23
C ILE A 408 -20.71 -9.95 -3.62
N ASP A 409 -19.85 -10.68 -4.33
CA ASP A 409 -19.47 -10.36 -5.70
C ASP A 409 -20.68 -10.40 -6.63
N ASP A 410 -21.58 -11.37 -6.49
CA ASP A 410 -22.83 -11.42 -7.25
C ASP A 410 -23.75 -10.24 -6.90
N LEU A 411 -23.86 -9.87 -5.61
CA LEU A 411 -24.59 -8.68 -5.21
C LEU A 411 -24.00 -7.39 -5.80
N LEU A 412 -22.67 -7.31 -5.93
CA LEU A 412 -21.98 -6.17 -6.56
C LEU A 412 -22.12 -6.19 -8.08
N ARG A 413 -21.95 -7.35 -8.73
CA ARG A 413 -22.08 -7.53 -10.18
C ARG A 413 -23.49 -7.22 -10.66
N ASP A 414 -24.48 -7.62 -9.89
CA ASP A 414 -25.89 -7.43 -10.20
C ASP A 414 -26.44 -6.08 -9.69
N ASN A 415 -25.58 -5.19 -9.19
CA ASN A 415 -25.92 -3.87 -8.63
C ASN A 415 -27.01 -3.91 -7.54
N VAL A 416 -27.05 -4.98 -6.74
CA VAL A 416 -28.01 -5.14 -5.64
C VAL A 416 -27.65 -4.22 -4.46
N LEU A 417 -26.37 -4.00 -4.19
CA LEU A 417 -25.90 -3.06 -3.15
C LEU A 417 -25.88 -1.63 -3.72
N VAL A 418 -26.73 -0.75 -3.17
CA VAL A 418 -26.90 0.62 -3.65
C VAL A 418 -26.40 1.60 -2.59
N ASP A 419 -25.28 2.24 -2.88
CA ASP A 419 -24.74 3.34 -2.07
C ASP A 419 -25.41 4.66 -2.48
N LEU A 420 -26.12 5.29 -1.54
CA LEU A 420 -26.78 6.57 -1.79
C LEU A 420 -25.82 7.77 -1.72
N TYR A 421 -24.66 7.64 -1.08
CA TYR A 421 -23.73 8.76 -0.87
C TYR A 421 -23.19 9.35 -2.19
N PRO A 422 -22.70 8.54 -3.18
CA PRO A 422 -22.28 9.06 -4.47
C PRO A 422 -23.42 9.75 -5.23
N LEU A 423 -24.64 9.22 -5.15
CA LEU A 423 -25.82 9.80 -5.82
C LEU A 423 -26.16 11.18 -5.28
N VAL A 424 -26.15 11.34 -3.95
CA VAL A 424 -26.32 12.64 -3.31
C VAL A 424 -25.22 13.59 -3.74
N ARG A 425 -23.94 13.19 -3.67
CA ARG A 425 -22.83 14.07 -3.99
C ARG A 425 -22.85 14.57 -5.43
N LYS A 426 -23.29 13.72 -6.37
CA LYS A 426 -23.39 14.05 -7.81
C LYS A 426 -24.61 14.94 -8.11
N SER A 427 -25.73 14.68 -7.46
CA SER A 427 -27.00 15.28 -7.86
C SER A 427 -27.38 16.49 -7.01
N ILE A 428 -26.93 16.53 -5.75
CA ILE A 428 -27.40 17.48 -4.74
C ILE A 428 -26.23 18.33 -4.25
N ARG A 429 -26.37 19.64 -4.39
CA ARG A 429 -25.58 20.62 -3.65
C ARG A 429 -26.34 20.99 -2.40
N SER A 430 -25.71 20.87 -1.24
CA SER A 430 -26.32 21.17 0.06
C SER A 430 -25.67 22.38 0.70
N GLY A 431 -26.46 23.21 1.41
CA GLY A 431 -25.94 24.31 2.23
C GLY A 431 -25.29 23.85 3.55
N SER A 432 -25.27 22.54 3.83
CA SER A 432 -24.56 21.96 4.98
C SER A 432 -23.03 22.00 4.77
N SER A 433 -22.27 22.00 5.88
CA SER A 433 -20.80 21.95 5.88
C SER A 433 -20.22 20.59 5.47
N GLY A 434 -21.08 19.59 5.25
CA GLY A 434 -20.67 18.27 4.82
C GLY A 434 -21.84 17.42 4.32
N TYR A 435 -21.50 16.23 3.84
CA TYR A 435 -22.40 15.27 3.22
C TYR A 435 -22.61 14.01 4.08
N GLY A 436 -22.39 14.09 5.40
CA GLY A 436 -22.79 13.01 6.30
C GLY A 436 -24.32 12.89 6.37
N LEU A 437 -24.86 11.69 6.58
CA LEU A 437 -26.31 11.46 6.62
C LEU A 437 -27.00 12.44 7.59
N LYS A 438 -26.47 12.59 8.80
CA LYS A 438 -26.91 13.54 9.83
C LYS A 438 -26.92 15.01 9.37
N ALA A 439 -25.97 15.42 8.53
CA ALA A 439 -25.90 16.79 8.02
C ALA A 439 -27.01 17.07 6.98
N LEU A 440 -27.51 16.03 6.31
CA LEU A 440 -28.53 16.12 5.27
C LEU A 440 -29.95 15.87 5.78
N GLU A 441 -30.12 15.22 6.94
CA GLU A 441 -31.42 14.98 7.60
C GLU A 441 -32.37 16.18 7.58
N PRO A 442 -31.92 17.44 7.82
CA PRO A 442 -32.81 18.61 7.75
C PRO A 442 -33.50 18.83 6.40
N LEU A 443 -32.99 18.24 5.31
CA LEU A 443 -33.57 18.36 3.96
C LEU A 443 -34.77 17.43 3.74
N PHE A 444 -34.84 16.31 4.46
CA PHE A 444 -35.82 15.24 4.20
C PHE A 444 -36.55 14.72 5.46
N ILE A 445 -36.28 15.31 6.64
CA ILE A 445 -36.97 14.99 7.90
C ILE A 445 -37.66 16.26 8.44
N GLU A 446 -39.00 16.32 8.36
CA GLU A 446 -39.79 17.53 8.65
C GLU A 446 -39.81 17.97 10.13
N SER A 447 -39.53 17.08 11.09
CA SER A 447 -39.25 17.44 12.49
C SER A 447 -38.89 16.22 13.33
N GLY A 448 -37.67 16.19 13.87
CA GLY A 448 -37.25 15.21 14.88
C GLY A 448 -35.74 15.27 15.08
N LYS A 449 -35.28 15.86 16.18
CA LYS A 449 -33.89 15.65 16.63
C LYS A 449 -33.78 14.20 17.12
N ARG A 450 -32.67 13.51 16.84
CA ARG A 450 -32.34 12.24 17.50
C ARG A 450 -32.50 12.43 19.02
N SER A 451 -33.33 11.61 19.66
CA SER A 451 -33.58 11.66 21.10
C SER A 451 -33.12 10.34 21.73
N GLY A 452 -32.17 10.40 22.67
CA GLY A 452 -31.57 9.23 23.32
C GLY A 452 -30.16 9.55 23.84
N GLU A 453 -29.57 8.61 24.60
CA GLU A 453 -28.18 8.69 25.07
C GLU A 453 -27.17 8.42 23.94
N VAL A 454 -27.55 7.62 22.93
CA VAL A 454 -26.74 7.34 21.74
C VAL A 454 -27.15 8.26 20.59
N THR A 455 -26.29 9.21 20.22
CA THR A 455 -26.57 10.15 19.13
C THR A 455 -25.45 10.25 18.09
N THR A 456 -24.35 9.55 18.34
CA THR A 456 -23.16 9.45 17.50
C THR A 456 -22.59 8.02 17.52
N ALA A 457 -21.76 7.68 16.55
CA ALA A 457 -21.06 6.40 16.51
C ALA A 457 -20.14 6.17 17.73
N VAL A 458 -19.56 7.25 18.29
CA VAL A 458 -18.73 7.16 19.51
C VAL A 458 -19.58 6.80 20.73
N ASP A 459 -20.78 7.38 20.84
CA ASP A 459 -21.72 7.03 21.90
C ASP A 459 -22.12 5.54 21.83
N SER A 460 -22.35 5.04 20.61
CA SER A 460 -22.70 3.63 20.34
C SER A 460 -21.62 2.67 20.84
N ILE A 461 -20.34 2.98 20.58
CA ILE A 461 -19.18 2.21 21.07
C ILE A 461 -19.10 2.21 22.60
N ASN A 462 -19.28 3.37 23.23
CA ASN A 462 -19.21 3.49 24.69
C ASN A 462 -20.36 2.73 25.38
N GLU A 463 -21.58 2.84 24.85
CA GLU A 463 -22.73 2.12 25.37
C GLU A 463 -22.61 0.60 25.14
N TYR A 464 -22.06 0.13 24.02
CA TYR A 464 -21.82 -1.31 23.82
C TYR A 464 -20.83 -1.91 24.85
N ALA A 465 -19.81 -1.14 25.21
CA ALA A 465 -18.87 -1.53 26.26
C ALA A 465 -19.51 -1.55 27.66
N ARG A 466 -20.38 -0.56 27.94
CA ARG A 466 -21.21 -0.54 29.14
C ARG A 466 -22.12 -1.76 29.19
N TYR A 467 -22.75 -2.13 28.07
CA TYR A 467 -23.53 -3.36 27.95
C TYR A 467 -22.71 -4.60 28.32
N CYS A 468 -21.51 -4.76 27.76
CA CYS A 468 -20.65 -5.92 28.07
C CYS A 468 -20.33 -5.99 29.57
N THR A 469 -20.01 -4.86 30.20
CA THR A 469 -19.76 -4.76 31.65
C THR A 469 -20.99 -5.16 32.47
N LEU A 470 -22.17 -4.64 32.11
CA LEU A 470 -23.43 -4.96 32.80
C LEU A 470 -23.81 -6.43 32.63
N ARG A 471 -23.67 -6.99 31.42
CA ARG A 471 -23.91 -8.40 31.11
C ARG A 471 -23.02 -9.31 31.95
N ASP A 472 -21.73 -9.02 32.00
CA ASP A 472 -20.75 -9.85 32.73
C ASP A 472 -20.98 -9.80 34.25
N ASN A 473 -21.53 -8.69 34.75
CA ASN A 473 -21.98 -8.54 36.13
C ASN A 473 -23.38 -9.12 36.42
N GLY A 474 -24.07 -9.66 35.41
CA GLY A 474 -25.43 -10.20 35.55
C GLY A 474 -26.51 -9.15 35.81
N ASP A 475 -26.27 -7.89 35.43
CA ASP A 475 -27.20 -6.79 35.62
C ASP A 475 -28.35 -6.83 34.58
N PRO A 476 -29.64 -6.84 35.00
CA PRO A 476 -30.77 -6.90 34.08
C PRO A 476 -30.92 -5.65 33.19
N THR A 477 -30.32 -4.51 33.56
CA THR A 477 -30.34 -3.28 32.76
C THR A 477 -29.47 -3.36 31.50
N ALA A 478 -28.64 -4.40 31.37
CA ALA A 478 -27.83 -4.64 30.16
C ALA A 478 -28.69 -4.68 28.88
N GLN A 479 -29.90 -5.24 28.95
CA GLN A 479 -30.80 -5.31 27.80
C GLN A 479 -31.31 -3.93 27.38
N GLU A 480 -31.53 -3.01 28.32
CA GLU A 480 -31.98 -1.64 28.02
C GLU A 480 -30.92 -0.87 27.21
N VAL A 481 -29.63 -1.14 27.47
CA VAL A 481 -28.50 -0.58 26.71
C VAL A 481 -28.42 -1.16 25.30
N LEU A 482 -28.61 -2.47 25.13
CA LEU A 482 -28.69 -3.07 23.79
C LEU A 482 -29.86 -2.52 22.98
N ASP A 483 -31.01 -2.32 23.62
CA ASP A 483 -32.21 -1.81 22.98
C ASP A 483 -32.02 -0.36 22.51
N SER A 484 -31.25 0.46 23.25
CA SER A 484 -30.93 1.84 22.85
C SER A 484 -30.00 1.89 21.62
N ILE A 485 -29.01 1.01 21.56
CA ILE A 485 -28.12 0.84 20.39
C ILE A 485 -28.91 0.35 19.17
N ALA A 486 -29.79 -0.64 19.34
CA ALA A 486 -30.66 -1.12 18.28
C ALA A 486 -31.58 -0.02 17.73
N GLU A 487 -32.11 0.84 18.61
CA GLU A 487 -32.97 1.95 18.22
C GLU A 487 -32.22 3.04 17.45
N TYR A 488 -30.98 3.36 17.88
CA TYR A 488 -30.09 4.25 17.13
C TYR A 488 -29.82 3.72 15.72
N ASN A 489 -29.42 2.47 15.60
CA ASN A 489 -29.13 1.86 14.31
C ASN A 489 -30.39 1.73 13.41
N ARG A 490 -31.54 1.41 14.01
CA ARG A 490 -32.84 1.43 13.32
C ARG A 490 -33.14 2.82 12.74
N TYR A 491 -32.86 3.88 13.49
CA TYR A 491 -33.05 5.25 13.03
C TYR A 491 -32.18 5.55 11.81
N ASP A 492 -30.92 5.12 11.79
CA ASP A 492 -30.00 5.34 10.65
C ASP A 492 -30.48 4.58 9.40
N CYS A 493 -30.90 3.32 9.53
CA CYS A 493 -31.56 2.59 8.44
C CYS A 493 -32.82 3.32 7.91
N ALA A 494 -33.64 3.86 8.80
CA ALA A 494 -34.85 4.61 8.42
C ALA A 494 -34.51 5.97 7.78
N SER A 495 -33.44 6.62 8.20
CA SER A 495 -32.93 7.87 7.63
C SER A 495 -32.43 7.65 6.20
N THR A 496 -31.64 6.60 5.98
CA THR A 496 -31.20 6.15 4.64
C THR A 496 -32.38 5.90 3.71
N ARG A 497 -33.47 5.29 4.21
CA ARG A 497 -34.70 5.15 3.44
C ARG A 497 -35.33 6.48 3.07
N LYS A 498 -35.54 7.36 4.04
CA LYS A 498 -36.18 8.66 3.79
C LYS A 498 -35.37 9.48 2.78
N LEU A 499 -34.05 9.39 2.84
CA LEU A 499 -33.16 9.95 1.83
C LEU A 499 -33.42 9.33 0.45
N ARG A 500 -33.46 7.99 0.32
CA ARG A 500 -33.81 7.29 -0.93
C ARG A 500 -35.13 7.82 -1.49
N ASP A 501 -36.18 7.85 -0.67
CA ASP A 501 -37.51 8.31 -1.09
C ASP A 501 -37.49 9.79 -1.52
N TRP A 502 -36.77 10.64 -0.78
CA TRP A 502 -36.61 12.05 -1.11
C TRP A 502 -35.89 12.24 -2.46
N LEU A 503 -34.84 11.47 -2.74
CA LEU A 503 -34.12 11.50 -4.01
C LEU A 503 -35.01 11.05 -5.19
N LEU A 504 -35.86 10.04 -5.00
CA LEU A 504 -36.83 9.63 -6.04
C LEU A 504 -37.82 10.75 -6.37
N VAL A 505 -38.29 11.48 -5.35
CA VAL A 505 -39.15 12.66 -5.57
C VAL A 505 -38.39 13.73 -6.35
N ARG A 506 -37.12 14.01 -6.02
CA ARG A 506 -36.31 14.98 -6.77
C ARG A 506 -36.10 14.55 -8.23
N ALA A 507 -35.88 13.26 -8.47
CA ALA A 507 -35.75 12.70 -9.81
C ALA A 507 -37.02 12.94 -10.64
N PHE A 508 -38.17 12.62 -10.06
CA PHE A 508 -39.48 12.81 -10.68
C PHE A 508 -39.76 14.30 -11.02
N GLU A 509 -39.47 15.20 -10.09
CA GLU A 509 -39.64 16.65 -10.30
C GLU A 509 -38.81 17.20 -11.48
N HIS A 510 -37.68 16.56 -11.79
CA HIS A 510 -36.79 16.93 -12.90
C HIS A 510 -37.05 16.12 -14.18
N GLY A 511 -38.16 15.39 -14.26
CA GLY A 511 -38.54 14.61 -15.45
C GLY A 511 -37.70 13.37 -15.69
N ILE A 512 -36.91 12.93 -14.71
CA ILE A 512 -36.14 11.69 -14.77
C ILE A 512 -37.09 10.53 -14.49
N THR A 513 -37.25 9.65 -15.47
CA THR A 513 -38.17 8.51 -15.37
C THR A 513 -37.37 7.28 -14.94
N HIS A 514 -37.75 6.62 -13.84
CA HIS A 514 -37.07 5.41 -13.38
C HIS A 514 -37.21 4.31 -14.43
N LEU A 515 -36.09 3.90 -15.02
CA LEU A 515 -36.05 2.77 -15.93
C LEU A 515 -36.21 1.49 -15.11
N SER A 516 -37.24 0.72 -15.43
CA SER A 516 -37.38 -0.66 -14.96
C SER A 516 -36.14 -1.43 -15.40
N SER A 517 -35.28 -1.82 -14.46
CA SER A 517 -34.18 -2.73 -14.74
C SER A 517 -34.77 -4.03 -15.32
N HIS A 518 -34.50 -4.32 -16.59
CA HIS A 518 -34.67 -5.67 -17.11
C HIS A 518 -33.66 -6.55 -16.36
N ALA A 519 -34.17 -7.43 -15.51
CA ALA A 519 -33.38 -8.50 -14.94
C ALA A 519 -32.79 -9.31 -16.09
N ALA A 520 -31.48 -9.26 -16.26
CA ALA A 520 -30.78 -10.29 -17.00
C ALA A 520 -31.08 -11.61 -16.29
N THR A 521 -31.82 -12.49 -16.96
CA THR A 521 -31.96 -13.88 -16.55
C THR A 521 -30.60 -14.54 -16.75
N GLY A 522 -29.70 -14.35 -15.78
CA GLY A 522 -28.55 -15.21 -15.62
C GLY A 522 -29.06 -16.54 -15.10
N ASP A 523 -28.83 -17.61 -15.87
CA ASP A 523 -28.95 -18.97 -15.37
C ASP A 523 -28.13 -19.06 -14.08
N VAL A 524 -28.81 -19.30 -12.95
CA VAL A 524 -28.16 -19.66 -11.70
C VAL A 524 -27.61 -21.06 -11.95
N GLU A 525 -26.35 -21.15 -12.37
CA GLU A 525 -25.63 -22.42 -12.31
C GLU A 525 -25.68 -22.90 -10.86
N GLU A 526 -26.29 -24.07 -10.64
CA GLU A 526 -26.25 -24.74 -9.35
C GLU A 526 -24.78 -24.90 -8.96
N ALA A 527 -24.39 -24.25 -7.86
CA ALA A 527 -23.05 -24.35 -7.30
C ALA A 527 -22.70 -25.83 -7.12
N GLN A 528 -21.79 -26.34 -7.95
CA GLN A 528 -21.17 -27.64 -7.72
C GLN A 528 -20.46 -27.56 -6.37
N THR A 529 -20.71 -28.51 -5.49
CA THR A 529 -20.05 -28.59 -4.19
C THR A 529 -18.53 -28.70 -4.40
N ASP A 530 -17.79 -27.68 -3.99
CA ASP A 530 -16.33 -27.63 -4.05
C ASP A 530 -15.72 -28.53 -2.97
N GLU A 531 -15.67 -29.83 -3.22
CA GLU A 531 -15.14 -30.83 -2.27
C GLU A 531 -13.67 -30.56 -1.90
N VAL A 532 -12.86 -30.09 -2.84
CA VAL A 532 -11.44 -29.74 -2.63
C VAL A 532 -11.33 -28.56 -1.67
N GLY A 533 -12.07 -27.48 -1.93
CA GLY A 533 -12.10 -26.31 -1.05
C GLY A 533 -12.61 -26.63 0.35
N LEU A 534 -13.65 -27.46 0.47
CA LEU A 534 -14.16 -27.92 1.76
C LEU A 534 -13.16 -28.75 2.55
N ALA A 535 -12.41 -29.65 1.89
CA ALA A 535 -11.38 -30.45 2.53
C ALA A 535 -10.22 -29.58 3.05
N LEU A 536 -9.71 -28.67 2.22
CA LEU A 536 -8.63 -27.75 2.60
C LEU A 536 -9.05 -26.82 3.73
N ALA A 537 -10.24 -26.20 3.63
CA ALA A 537 -10.77 -25.32 4.67
C ALA A 537 -11.05 -26.08 5.98
N GLY A 538 -11.60 -27.29 5.89
CA GLY A 538 -11.85 -28.15 7.05
C GLY A 538 -10.58 -28.53 7.81
N PHE A 539 -9.46 -28.76 7.09
CA PHE A 539 -8.17 -29.06 7.70
C PHE A 539 -7.46 -27.82 8.24
N ALA A 540 -7.46 -26.72 7.50
CA ALA A 540 -6.92 -25.43 7.94
C ALA A 540 -7.58 -24.95 9.25
N GLY A 541 -8.89 -25.18 9.37
CA GLY A 541 -9.68 -24.86 10.55
C GLY A 541 -9.92 -23.36 10.74
N ASP A 542 -10.75 -23.03 11.74
CA ASP A 542 -11.14 -21.65 12.07
C ASP A 542 -10.15 -20.94 13.00
N ALA A 543 -9.00 -21.56 13.31
CA ALA A 543 -7.99 -20.98 14.19
C ALA A 543 -7.37 -19.72 13.56
N SER A 544 -6.97 -18.76 14.41
CA SER A 544 -6.16 -17.62 14.02
C SER A 544 -4.90 -18.09 13.29
N PRO A 545 -4.38 -17.36 12.28
CA PRO A 545 -3.13 -17.73 11.60
C PRO A 545 -1.96 -18.00 12.57
N ALA A 546 -1.93 -17.30 13.72
CA ALA A 546 -0.89 -17.48 14.75
C ALA A 546 -0.99 -18.83 15.51
N ASP A 547 -2.17 -19.45 15.54
CA ASP A 547 -2.44 -20.69 16.27
C ASP A 547 -2.44 -21.93 15.36
N ARG A 548 -2.30 -21.73 14.04
CA ARG A 548 -2.27 -22.82 13.05
C ARG A 548 -0.93 -23.53 13.08
N THR A 549 -0.95 -24.85 12.89
CA THR A 549 0.28 -25.58 12.59
C THR A 549 0.82 -25.17 11.21
N PRO A 550 2.11 -25.43 10.90
CA PRO A 550 2.65 -25.20 9.56
C PRO A 550 1.82 -25.90 8.47
N GLU A 551 1.36 -27.13 8.72
CA GLU A 551 0.51 -27.87 7.78
C GLU A 551 -0.85 -27.22 7.58
N GLN A 552 -1.50 -26.71 8.64
CA GLN A 552 -2.75 -25.98 8.51
C GLN A 552 -2.57 -24.67 7.74
N THR A 553 -1.46 -23.98 7.97
CA THR A 553 -1.09 -22.76 7.23
C THR A 553 -0.86 -23.07 5.76
N ALA A 554 -0.13 -24.13 5.43
CA ALA A 554 0.08 -24.55 4.05
C ALA A 554 -1.24 -24.94 3.35
N ALA A 555 -2.16 -25.63 4.03
CA ALA A 555 -3.49 -25.94 3.50
C ALA A 555 -4.29 -24.66 3.21
N ALA A 556 -4.25 -23.67 4.11
CA ALA A 556 -4.89 -22.38 3.92
C ALA A 556 -4.28 -21.62 2.73
N MET A 557 -2.96 -21.60 2.60
CA MET A 557 -2.26 -20.98 1.47
C MET A 557 -2.59 -21.66 0.14
N VAL A 558 -2.64 -23.00 0.09
CA VAL A 558 -3.07 -23.72 -1.12
C VAL A 558 -4.52 -23.39 -1.48
N SER A 559 -5.42 -23.32 -0.49
CA SER A 559 -6.81 -22.90 -0.70
C SER A 559 -6.90 -21.47 -1.23
N ALA A 560 -6.14 -20.54 -0.66
CA ALA A 560 -6.08 -19.16 -1.09
C ALA A 560 -5.53 -19.02 -2.52
N ALA A 561 -4.51 -19.80 -2.89
CA ALA A 561 -3.87 -19.79 -4.20
C ALA A 561 -4.85 -20.14 -5.34
N ARG A 562 -5.86 -20.99 -5.10
CA ARG A 562 -6.89 -21.34 -6.10
C ARG A 562 -7.62 -20.11 -6.65
N GLY A 563 -7.90 -19.14 -5.77
CA GLY A 563 -8.56 -17.89 -6.14
C GLY A 563 -7.61 -16.74 -6.51
N TYR A 564 -6.28 -16.94 -6.46
CA TYR A 564 -5.28 -15.89 -6.61
C TYR A 564 -5.47 -15.08 -7.90
N HIS A 565 -5.44 -15.75 -9.07
CA HIS A 565 -5.53 -15.07 -10.36
C HIS A 565 -6.88 -14.38 -10.58
N THR A 566 -7.96 -14.95 -10.03
CA THR A 566 -9.28 -14.33 -10.06
C THR A 566 -9.29 -13.04 -9.25
N ARG A 567 -8.75 -13.07 -8.02
CA ARG A 567 -8.64 -11.90 -7.13
C ARG A 567 -7.73 -10.82 -7.71
N GLU A 568 -6.63 -11.18 -8.35
CA GLU A 568 -5.75 -10.22 -9.05
C GLU A 568 -6.45 -9.48 -10.19
N ARG A 569 -7.42 -10.11 -10.86
CA ARG A 569 -8.22 -9.46 -11.92
C ARG A 569 -9.37 -8.61 -11.40
N LYS A 570 -9.87 -8.85 -10.17
CA LYS A 570 -11.05 -8.15 -9.63
C LYS A 570 -10.88 -6.62 -9.63
N PRO A 571 -9.78 -6.03 -9.10
CA PRO A 571 -9.58 -4.58 -9.11
C PRO A 571 -9.65 -3.96 -10.51
N PHE A 572 -9.07 -4.63 -11.51
CA PHE A 572 -9.15 -4.19 -12.89
C PHE A 572 -10.60 -4.12 -13.36
N TRP A 573 -11.37 -5.20 -13.18
CA TRP A 573 -12.75 -5.27 -13.64
C TRP A 573 -13.65 -4.31 -12.87
N TRP A 574 -13.46 -4.19 -11.55
CA TRP A 574 -14.14 -3.18 -10.75
C TRP A 574 -13.87 -1.79 -11.30
N SER A 575 -12.62 -1.42 -11.53
CA SER A 575 -12.25 -0.13 -12.11
C SER A 575 -12.79 0.08 -13.53
N HIS A 576 -12.84 -0.98 -14.36
CA HIS A 576 -13.44 -0.92 -15.70
C HIS A 576 -14.94 -0.64 -15.64
N PHE A 577 -15.69 -1.37 -14.81
CA PHE A 577 -17.13 -1.15 -14.65
C PHE A 577 -17.41 0.18 -13.94
N ASP A 578 -16.55 0.61 -13.02
CA ASP A 578 -16.62 1.91 -12.39
C ASP A 578 -16.58 3.04 -13.43
N ARG A 579 -15.63 2.97 -14.39
CA ARG A 579 -15.54 3.94 -15.51
C ARG A 579 -16.80 4.01 -16.39
N LEU A 580 -17.45 2.87 -16.60
CA LEU A 580 -18.67 2.80 -17.41
C LEU A 580 -19.88 3.41 -16.68
N ASN A 581 -19.90 3.36 -15.35
CA ASN A 581 -21.03 3.79 -14.53
C ASN A 581 -20.85 5.17 -13.88
N ASN A 582 -19.61 5.63 -13.72
CA ASN A 582 -19.29 6.88 -13.01
C ASN A 582 -18.83 8.01 -13.95
N PRO A 583 -19.05 9.28 -13.58
CA PRO A 583 -18.61 10.44 -14.35
C PRO A 583 -17.10 10.46 -14.61
N VAL A 584 -16.71 11.04 -15.75
CA VAL A 584 -15.30 11.13 -16.20
C VAL A 584 -14.41 11.73 -15.12
N ASP A 585 -14.83 12.82 -14.46
CA ASP A 585 -14.03 13.49 -13.42
C ASP A 585 -13.61 12.59 -12.24
N GLU A 586 -14.31 11.49 -11.98
CA GLU A 586 -13.98 10.59 -10.86
C GLU A 586 -12.82 9.66 -11.19
N TRP A 587 -12.56 9.43 -12.47
CA TRP A 587 -11.58 8.46 -12.96
C TRP A 587 -10.64 9.00 -14.05
N ALA A 588 -10.86 10.21 -14.54
CA ALA A 588 -10.03 10.86 -15.56
C ALA A 588 -8.57 10.90 -15.14
N ASP A 589 -8.32 11.13 -13.85
CA ASP A 589 -6.99 11.21 -13.26
C ASP A 589 -6.33 9.83 -13.01
N THR A 590 -6.98 8.74 -13.44
CA THR A 590 -6.46 7.38 -13.23
C THR A 590 -5.32 7.09 -14.20
N ALA A 591 -4.27 6.44 -13.70
CA ALA A 591 -3.14 6.04 -14.54
C ALA A 591 -3.57 5.10 -15.68
N GLY A 592 -3.01 5.33 -16.87
CA GLY A 592 -3.31 4.57 -18.09
C GLY A 592 -4.61 4.98 -18.79
N VAL A 593 -5.29 6.03 -18.31
CA VAL A 593 -6.48 6.60 -18.96
C VAL A 593 -6.09 7.81 -19.82
N PHE A 594 -6.45 7.76 -21.10
CA PHE A 594 -6.30 8.85 -22.05
C PHE A 594 -7.66 9.47 -22.33
N ILE A 595 -7.88 10.71 -21.92
CA ILE A 595 -9.13 11.45 -22.17
C ILE A 595 -9.06 12.08 -23.55
N VAL A 596 -10.03 11.75 -24.40
CA VAL A 596 -10.07 12.21 -25.79
C VAL A 596 -10.73 13.58 -25.84
N GLU A 597 -10.00 14.58 -26.32
CA GLU A 597 -10.50 15.92 -26.61
C GLU A 597 -10.92 16.07 -28.09
N GLY A 598 -10.28 15.30 -28.97
CA GLY A 598 -10.55 15.29 -30.41
C GLY A 598 -10.33 13.92 -31.03
N ALA A 599 -11.11 13.56 -32.04
CA ALA A 599 -10.98 12.29 -32.76
C ALA A 599 -11.20 12.47 -34.26
N GLU A 600 -10.38 11.78 -35.05
CA GLU A 600 -10.40 11.79 -36.51
C GLU A 600 -10.35 10.35 -37.06
N LEU A 601 -11.20 10.04 -38.05
CA LEU A 601 -11.15 8.77 -38.75
C LEU A 601 -10.00 8.77 -39.77
N VAL A 602 -8.96 7.99 -39.52
CA VAL A 602 -7.82 7.83 -40.44
C VAL A 602 -8.18 6.86 -41.58
N GLN A 603 -8.82 5.75 -41.22
CA GLN A 603 -9.23 4.74 -42.19
C GLN A 603 -10.52 4.06 -41.74
N ASP A 604 -11.53 4.09 -42.60
CA ASP A 604 -12.82 3.45 -42.33
C ASP A 604 -12.73 1.91 -42.38
N TRP A 605 -13.82 1.24 -42.01
CA TRP A 605 -13.97 -0.21 -41.94
C TRP A 605 -13.52 -0.90 -43.22
N HIS A 606 -12.39 -1.62 -43.16
CA HIS A 606 -11.79 -2.29 -44.30
C HIS A 606 -11.26 -3.69 -43.93
N LYS A 607 -10.94 -4.49 -44.95
CA LYS A 607 -10.19 -5.75 -44.81
C LYS A 607 -8.83 -5.60 -45.47
N SER A 608 -7.79 -6.12 -44.82
CA SER A 608 -6.45 -6.23 -45.39
C SER A 608 -6.07 -7.70 -45.57
N GLY A 609 -5.83 -8.13 -46.81
CA GLY A 609 -5.40 -9.50 -47.13
C GLY A 609 -6.41 -10.60 -46.75
N SER A 610 -5.92 -11.66 -46.09
CA SER A 610 -6.70 -12.87 -45.71
C SER A 610 -7.49 -12.74 -44.40
N GLN A 611 -7.62 -11.53 -43.85
CA GLN A 611 -8.25 -11.32 -42.54
C GLN A 611 -9.78 -11.47 -42.57
N ARG A 612 -10.35 -12.07 -41.50
CA ARG A 612 -11.79 -12.42 -41.42
C ARG A 612 -12.69 -11.28 -40.94
N LYS A 613 -12.19 -10.39 -40.06
CA LYS A 613 -12.94 -9.25 -39.49
C LYS A 613 -12.61 -7.93 -40.21
N LEU A 614 -13.58 -7.03 -40.26
CA LEU A 614 -13.35 -5.63 -40.67
C LEU A 614 -12.64 -4.89 -39.53
N ARG A 615 -11.86 -3.88 -39.90
CA ARG A 615 -11.12 -3.02 -38.97
C ARG A 615 -11.18 -1.56 -39.39
N ARG A 616 -11.12 -0.63 -38.45
CA ARG A 616 -10.96 0.82 -38.71
C ARG A 616 -9.80 1.39 -37.91
N HIS A 617 -9.25 2.51 -38.37
CA HIS A 617 -8.21 3.27 -37.69
C HIS A 617 -8.74 4.65 -37.32
N VAL A 618 -8.65 4.98 -36.03
CA VAL A 618 -9.09 6.26 -35.48
C VAL A 618 -7.90 6.91 -34.79
N LYS A 619 -7.61 8.17 -35.13
CA LYS A 619 -6.63 9.00 -34.45
C LYS A 619 -7.34 9.81 -33.39
N VAL A 620 -6.90 9.74 -32.15
CA VAL A 620 -7.43 10.53 -31.04
C VAL A 620 -6.36 11.48 -30.51
N THR A 621 -6.79 12.66 -30.08
CA THR A 621 -5.96 13.72 -29.50
C THR A 621 -6.51 14.07 -28.12
N GLY A 622 -5.64 14.30 -27.14
CA GLY A 622 -6.05 14.61 -25.77
C GLY A 622 -4.97 14.34 -24.75
N ASP A 623 -5.38 14.12 -23.50
CA ASP A 623 -4.48 14.09 -22.35
C ASP A 623 -4.44 12.72 -21.66
N LEU A 624 -3.23 12.24 -21.36
CA LEU A 624 -2.99 11.10 -20.48
C LEU A 624 -2.76 11.62 -19.05
N ALA A 625 -3.68 11.36 -18.13
CA ALA A 625 -3.56 11.90 -16.77
C ALA A 625 -2.36 11.34 -15.97
N GLY A 626 -1.86 10.17 -16.35
CA GLY A 626 -0.64 9.59 -15.80
C GLY A 626 -0.39 8.16 -16.27
N GLY A 627 0.80 7.63 -16.03
CA GLY A 627 1.17 6.26 -16.40
C GLY A 627 1.64 6.13 -17.85
N VAL A 628 1.43 4.94 -18.44
CA VAL A 628 1.76 4.61 -19.84
C VAL A 628 0.51 4.01 -20.46
N LEU A 629 0.26 4.30 -21.73
CA LEU A 629 -0.84 3.69 -22.46
C LEU A 629 -0.42 2.29 -22.93
N ASP A 630 -1.26 1.28 -22.65
CA ASP A 630 -1.01 -0.11 -23.05
C ASP A 630 -1.15 -0.29 -24.58
N ASP A 631 -0.50 -1.31 -25.14
CA ASP A 631 -0.68 -1.70 -26.55
C ASP A 631 -2.12 -2.15 -26.84
N SER A 632 -2.79 -2.72 -25.84
CA SER A 632 -4.19 -3.14 -25.90
C SER A 632 -5.00 -2.27 -24.95
N VAL A 633 -6.03 -1.60 -25.45
CA VAL A 633 -6.86 -0.66 -24.69
C VAL A 633 -8.35 -0.96 -24.87
N TYR A 634 -9.17 -0.42 -23.98
CA TYR A 634 -10.60 -0.26 -24.21
C TYR A 634 -10.90 1.17 -24.67
N ALA A 635 -11.47 1.29 -25.86
CA ALA A 635 -12.11 2.52 -26.32
C ALA A 635 -13.47 2.66 -25.64
N LEU A 636 -13.69 3.76 -24.91
CA LEU A 636 -14.95 4.08 -24.22
C LEU A 636 -15.77 5.04 -25.07
N TYR A 637 -17.10 4.88 -25.04
CA TYR A 637 -18.06 5.65 -25.83
C TYR A 637 -19.15 6.25 -24.94
N GLU A 638 -19.48 7.53 -25.16
CA GLU A 638 -20.66 8.15 -24.53
C GLU A 638 -21.97 7.61 -25.14
N PRO A 639 -23.10 7.68 -24.40
CA PRO A 639 -24.41 7.49 -24.97
C PRO A 639 -24.71 8.49 -26.11
N PRO A 640 -25.36 8.07 -27.21
CA PRO A 640 -25.87 6.73 -27.44
C PRO A 640 -24.77 5.69 -27.77
N ALA A 641 -24.84 4.52 -27.13
CA ALA A 641 -23.85 3.46 -27.33
C ALA A 641 -23.77 2.98 -28.79
N PRO A 642 -22.58 2.70 -29.34
CA PRO A 642 -22.45 2.16 -30.69
C PRO A 642 -23.09 0.78 -30.82
N SER A 643 -23.78 0.52 -31.93
CA SER A 643 -24.48 -0.75 -32.15
C SER A 643 -23.54 -1.96 -32.07
N GLY A 644 -23.89 -2.93 -31.23
CA GLY A 644 -23.08 -4.14 -31.02
C GLY A 644 -22.01 -4.04 -29.94
N LEU A 645 -21.84 -2.87 -29.31
CA LEU A 645 -21.05 -2.68 -28.08
C LEU A 645 -21.99 -2.51 -26.87
N GLY A 646 -21.54 -2.94 -25.68
CA GLY A 646 -22.32 -2.85 -24.44
C GLY A 646 -23.33 -3.99 -24.20
N ASP A 647 -24.23 -3.80 -23.23
CA ASP A 647 -25.29 -4.74 -22.83
C ASP A 647 -26.58 -4.61 -23.68
N GLY A 648 -26.56 -3.72 -24.69
CA GLY A 648 -27.69 -3.42 -25.57
C GLY A 648 -28.54 -2.23 -25.12
N ASP A 649 -28.16 -1.54 -24.04
CA ASP A 649 -28.78 -0.29 -23.60
C ASP A 649 -28.12 0.92 -24.30
N PRO A 650 -28.83 1.66 -25.17
CA PRO A 650 -28.26 2.81 -25.86
C PRO A 650 -27.95 3.98 -24.91
N ASP A 651 -28.59 4.07 -23.74
CA ASP A 651 -28.42 5.20 -22.81
C ASP A 651 -27.26 5.01 -21.82
N ARG A 652 -26.47 3.94 -21.98
CA ARG A 652 -25.28 3.64 -21.17
C ARG A 652 -24.01 3.78 -21.97
N ARG A 653 -22.90 4.07 -21.29
CA ARG A 653 -21.58 4.01 -21.92
C ARG A 653 -21.27 2.59 -22.36
N ALA A 654 -20.59 2.48 -23.48
CA ALA A 654 -20.10 1.22 -24.00
C ALA A 654 -18.59 1.21 -24.09
N SER A 655 -18.00 0.01 -24.09
CA SER A 655 -16.58 -0.20 -24.34
C SER A 655 -16.35 -1.18 -25.49
N GLY A 656 -15.29 -0.93 -26.26
CA GLY A 656 -14.80 -1.81 -27.33
C GLY A 656 -13.29 -2.02 -27.20
N SER A 657 -12.81 -3.23 -27.48
CA SER A 657 -11.36 -3.49 -27.47
C SER A 657 -10.70 -2.87 -28.70
N ALA A 658 -9.58 -2.17 -28.47
CA ALA A 658 -8.77 -1.56 -29.51
C ALA A 658 -7.27 -1.86 -29.28
N THR A 659 -6.48 -1.74 -30.33
CA THR A 659 -5.01 -1.89 -30.27
C THR A 659 -4.37 -0.57 -30.66
N VAL A 660 -3.41 -0.09 -29.87
CA VAL A 660 -2.62 1.09 -30.20
C VAL A 660 -1.66 0.72 -31.33
N VAL A 661 -1.68 1.49 -32.42
CA VAL A 661 -0.87 1.26 -33.62
C VAL A 661 0.29 2.24 -33.69
N GLU A 662 0.03 3.49 -33.28
CA GLU A 662 0.99 4.57 -33.34
C GLU A 662 0.70 5.56 -32.21
N VAL A 663 1.75 6.11 -31.60
CA VAL A 663 1.69 7.14 -30.56
C VAL A 663 2.64 8.26 -30.96
N THR A 664 2.14 9.49 -30.98
CA THR A 664 2.96 10.70 -31.04
C THR A 664 2.99 11.33 -29.65
N GLU A 665 4.20 11.60 -29.16
CA GLU A 665 4.41 12.15 -27.81
C GLU A 665 4.91 13.59 -27.87
N SER A 666 4.43 14.44 -26.95
CA SER A 666 5.02 15.76 -26.66
C SER A 666 5.52 15.74 -25.23
N GLY A 667 6.81 15.98 -25.02
CA GLY A 667 7.41 15.84 -23.70
C GLY A 667 7.14 14.46 -23.08
N GLY A 668 7.30 13.37 -23.86
CA GLY A 668 7.12 11.99 -23.39
C GLY A 668 5.72 11.61 -22.89
N VAL A 669 4.72 12.46 -23.13
CA VAL A 669 3.31 12.19 -22.88
C VAL A 669 2.64 11.98 -24.24
N PRO A 670 1.87 10.90 -24.44
CA PRO A 670 1.04 10.73 -25.63
C PRO A 670 0.14 11.96 -25.82
N VAL A 671 0.19 12.58 -27.01
CA VAL A 671 -0.70 13.68 -27.39
C VAL A 671 -1.60 13.29 -28.55
N ASP A 672 -1.09 12.45 -29.46
CA ASP A 672 -1.89 11.82 -30.50
C ASP A 672 -1.72 10.30 -30.42
N VAL A 673 -2.82 9.55 -30.49
CA VAL A 673 -2.82 8.09 -30.47
C VAL A 673 -3.66 7.56 -31.62
N THR A 674 -3.08 6.72 -32.48
CA THR A 674 -3.82 6.00 -33.51
C THR A 674 -4.18 4.62 -33.01
N ILE A 675 -5.48 4.33 -32.89
CA ILE A 675 -6.00 3.01 -32.49
C ILE A 675 -6.57 2.24 -33.67
N GLN A 676 -6.49 0.92 -33.61
CA GLN A 676 -7.18 -0.02 -34.49
C GLN A 676 -8.31 -0.71 -33.74
N GLU A 677 -9.51 -0.62 -34.30
CA GLU A 677 -10.69 -1.32 -33.80
C GLU A 677 -11.11 -2.44 -34.75
N LEU A 678 -11.69 -3.50 -34.19
CA LEU A 678 -12.26 -4.62 -34.95
C LEU A 678 -13.78 -4.62 -34.80
N THR A 679 -14.50 -5.13 -35.81
CA THR A 679 -15.97 -5.22 -35.71
C THR A 679 -16.40 -6.06 -34.49
N PRO A 680 -17.48 -5.66 -33.79
CA PRO A 680 -18.02 -6.40 -32.65
C PRO A 680 -18.46 -7.81 -33.01
N LYS A 681 -18.85 -8.62 -32.01
CA LYS A 681 -19.22 -10.03 -32.21
C LYS A 681 -20.40 -10.22 -33.17
N ASN A 682 -21.32 -9.26 -33.22
CA ASN A 682 -22.46 -9.25 -34.14
C ASN A 682 -22.08 -8.89 -35.60
N GLY A 683 -20.86 -8.40 -35.83
CA GLY A 683 -20.34 -8.05 -37.16
C GLY A 683 -20.82 -6.71 -37.71
N GLU A 684 -21.54 -5.91 -36.93
CA GLU A 684 -22.02 -4.59 -37.34
C GLU A 684 -20.89 -3.55 -37.35
N VAL A 685 -21.08 -2.50 -38.15
CA VAL A 685 -20.15 -1.36 -38.24
C VAL A 685 -20.82 -0.13 -37.65
N PHE A 686 -20.01 0.76 -37.08
CA PHE A 686 -20.47 1.95 -36.38
C PHE A 686 -19.54 3.15 -36.67
N SER A 687 -20.01 4.37 -36.40
CA SER A 687 -19.36 5.63 -36.81
C SER A 687 -18.98 6.55 -35.64
N GLU A 688 -19.50 6.26 -34.46
CA GLU A 688 -19.24 6.92 -33.19
C GLU A 688 -17.74 6.90 -32.88
N MET A 689 -17.27 7.96 -32.21
CA MET A 689 -15.87 8.16 -31.84
C MET A 689 -15.69 7.95 -30.33
N PRO A 690 -14.52 7.44 -29.91
CA PRO A 690 -14.26 7.21 -28.50
C PRO A 690 -14.10 8.53 -27.74
N MET A 691 -14.59 8.55 -26.50
CA MET A 691 -14.42 9.66 -25.54
C MET A 691 -13.17 9.48 -24.65
N ALA A 692 -12.67 8.25 -24.53
CA ALA A 692 -11.50 7.93 -23.72
C ALA A 692 -10.90 6.59 -24.17
N LEU A 693 -9.61 6.40 -23.91
CA LEU A 693 -8.95 5.10 -23.92
C LEU A 693 -8.63 4.70 -22.49
N ALA A 694 -8.96 3.47 -22.12
CA ALA A 694 -8.70 2.91 -20.80
C ALA A 694 -7.83 1.64 -20.92
N PRO A 695 -7.16 1.20 -19.83
CA PRO A 695 -6.32 0.00 -19.84
C PRO A 695 -7.06 -1.24 -20.36
N GLY A 696 -6.37 -2.08 -21.15
CA GLY A 696 -6.93 -3.28 -21.76
C GLY A 696 -7.11 -4.44 -20.78
N ALA A 697 -7.81 -5.50 -21.22
CA ALA A 697 -8.08 -6.66 -20.37
C ALA A 697 -6.79 -7.35 -19.86
N PRO A 698 -6.76 -7.81 -18.60
CA PRO A 698 -5.64 -8.55 -18.04
C PRO A 698 -5.32 -9.82 -18.84
N VAL A 699 -4.07 -10.26 -18.76
CA VAL A 699 -3.62 -11.50 -19.39
C VAL A 699 -4.42 -12.70 -18.86
N MET A 700 -4.83 -13.59 -19.76
CA MET A 700 -5.56 -14.81 -19.41
C MET A 700 -4.64 -15.85 -18.75
N THR A 701 -4.98 -16.30 -17.54
CA THR A 701 -4.15 -17.19 -16.69
C THR A 701 -4.70 -18.61 -16.54
N LYS A 702 -5.56 -19.07 -17.47
CA LYS A 702 -6.26 -20.37 -17.37
C LYS A 702 -5.35 -21.57 -17.10
N ALA A 703 -4.17 -21.62 -17.72
CA ALA A 703 -3.23 -22.73 -17.51
C ALA A 703 -2.63 -22.73 -16.09
N LEU A 704 -2.35 -21.54 -15.53
CA LEU A 704 -1.87 -21.39 -14.16
C LEU A 704 -2.96 -21.78 -13.15
N GLU A 705 -4.19 -21.32 -13.37
CA GLU A 705 -5.35 -21.68 -12.54
C GLU A 705 -5.59 -23.19 -12.52
N ALA A 706 -5.54 -23.85 -13.69
CA ALA A 706 -5.67 -25.30 -13.78
C ALA A 706 -4.54 -26.04 -13.05
N ALA A 707 -3.30 -25.60 -13.20
CA ALA A 707 -2.16 -26.21 -12.51
C ALA A 707 -2.27 -26.08 -10.98
N ILE A 708 -2.72 -24.92 -10.47
CA ILE A 708 -2.96 -24.70 -9.04
C ILE A 708 -4.11 -25.58 -8.54
N GLU A 709 -5.19 -25.72 -9.32
CA GLU A 709 -6.33 -26.57 -8.95
C GLU A 709 -5.90 -28.04 -8.82
N GLU A 710 -5.04 -28.53 -9.71
CA GLU A 710 -4.52 -29.89 -9.61
C GLU A 710 -3.59 -30.07 -8.40
N VAL A 711 -2.76 -29.07 -8.05
CA VAL A 711 -1.97 -29.09 -6.79
C VAL A 711 -2.90 -29.11 -5.56
N ALA A 712 -3.96 -28.30 -5.58
CA ALA A 712 -4.94 -28.26 -4.50
C ALA A 712 -5.66 -29.59 -4.33
N ALA A 713 -6.04 -30.25 -5.44
CA ALA A 713 -6.65 -31.57 -5.42
C ALA A 713 -5.69 -32.64 -4.84
N GLU A 714 -4.42 -32.60 -5.21
CA GLU A 714 -3.40 -33.51 -4.66
C GLU A 714 -3.23 -33.32 -3.14
N VAL A 715 -3.13 -32.08 -2.68
CA VAL A 715 -3.05 -31.76 -1.25
C VAL A 715 -4.30 -32.27 -0.54
N ALA A 716 -5.50 -31.89 -1.02
CA ALA A 716 -6.76 -32.27 -0.40
C ALA A 716 -6.93 -33.79 -0.28
N HIS A 717 -6.47 -34.55 -1.29
CA HIS A 717 -6.51 -36.01 -1.26
C HIS A 717 -5.52 -36.63 -0.26
N GLY A 718 -4.37 -35.99 -0.05
CA GLY A 718 -3.33 -36.46 0.87
C GLY A 718 -3.58 -36.17 2.35
N LEU A 719 -4.44 -35.18 2.67
CA LEU A 719 -4.68 -34.75 4.06
C LEU A 719 -5.07 -35.93 4.99
N PRO A 720 -4.51 -36.00 6.22
CA PRO A 720 -3.73 -34.96 6.90
C PRO A 720 -2.24 -34.94 6.55
N GLU A 721 -1.73 -35.86 5.72
CA GLU A 721 -0.32 -35.91 5.35
C GLU A 721 -0.06 -35.04 4.10
N MET A 722 0.81 -34.04 4.24
CA MET A 722 1.15 -33.16 3.11
C MET A 722 2.01 -33.87 2.06
N PRO A 723 1.70 -33.71 0.75
CA PRO A 723 2.56 -34.16 -0.33
C PRO A 723 4.02 -33.73 -0.16
N ARG A 724 4.96 -34.62 -0.47
CA ARG A 724 6.39 -34.38 -0.33
C ARG A 724 6.98 -33.74 -1.59
N THR A 725 6.58 -32.51 -1.89
CA THR A 725 7.02 -31.74 -3.07
C THR A 725 7.81 -30.49 -2.68
N ALA A 726 8.56 -29.95 -3.65
CA ALA A 726 9.36 -28.76 -3.45
C ALA A 726 8.52 -27.51 -3.11
N SER A 727 7.37 -27.35 -3.76
CA SER A 727 6.47 -26.22 -3.50
C SER A 727 5.84 -26.28 -2.12
N LEU A 728 5.50 -27.47 -1.60
CA LEU A 728 4.98 -27.59 -0.23
C LEU A 728 6.07 -27.41 0.83
N ASP A 729 7.30 -27.85 0.59
CA ASP A 729 8.41 -27.55 1.50
C ASP A 729 8.62 -26.03 1.64
N ILE A 730 8.43 -25.26 0.55
CA ILE A 730 8.46 -23.78 0.58
C ILE A 730 7.32 -23.24 1.44
N LEU A 731 6.06 -23.64 1.19
CA LEU A 731 4.92 -23.17 1.98
C LEU A 731 5.07 -23.49 3.47
N LEU A 732 5.58 -24.68 3.79
CA LEU A 732 5.82 -25.15 5.15
C LEU A 732 7.09 -24.54 5.80
N ARG A 733 7.88 -23.74 5.05
CA ARG A 733 9.20 -23.23 5.43
C ARG A 733 10.13 -24.33 5.97
N ARG A 734 10.02 -25.55 5.44
CA ARG A 734 10.88 -26.67 5.82
C ARG A 734 12.27 -26.46 5.25
N ASN A 735 13.29 -26.92 5.96
CA ASN A 735 14.64 -26.97 5.41
C ASN A 735 14.66 -27.88 4.18
N PRO A 736 15.46 -27.56 3.14
CA PRO A 736 15.65 -28.39 1.96
C PRO A 736 15.88 -29.86 2.30
N ARG A 737 15.08 -30.76 1.71
CA ARG A 737 15.28 -32.21 1.88
C ARG A 737 16.45 -32.68 1.04
N GLY A 738 17.40 -33.35 1.67
CA GLY A 738 18.67 -33.78 1.06
C GLY A 738 19.85 -33.84 2.03
N GLY A 739 19.62 -33.49 3.29
CA GLY A 739 20.64 -33.43 4.35
C GLY A 739 21.06 -31.98 4.65
N PRO A 740 22.05 -31.77 5.55
CA PRO A 740 22.62 -30.46 5.81
C PRO A 740 23.20 -29.83 4.53
N LEU A 741 23.05 -28.52 4.36
CA LEU A 741 23.61 -27.81 3.22
C LEU A 741 25.15 -27.88 3.23
N PRO A 742 25.79 -28.22 2.11
CA PRO A 742 27.24 -28.19 1.99
C PRO A 742 27.83 -26.80 2.31
N PRO A 743 28.93 -26.71 3.06
CA PRO A 743 29.59 -25.43 3.30
C PRO A 743 30.22 -24.87 2.02
N VAL A 744 30.40 -23.56 1.97
CA VAL A 744 31.10 -22.89 0.86
C VAL A 744 32.60 -23.19 0.94
N GLY A 745 33.10 -23.99 0.00
CA GLY A 745 34.51 -24.41 -0.10
C GLY A 745 35.33 -23.59 -1.10
N GLU A 746 36.45 -24.16 -1.58
CA GLU A 746 37.35 -23.50 -2.55
C GLU A 746 36.68 -23.20 -3.90
N ASP A 747 35.74 -24.04 -4.33
CA ASP A 747 34.93 -23.83 -5.55
C ASP A 747 33.85 -22.73 -5.39
N GLY A 748 33.81 -22.07 -4.24
CA GLY A 748 32.89 -21.00 -3.91
C GLY A 748 31.42 -21.43 -3.92
N TYR A 749 30.53 -20.44 -4.08
CA TYR A 749 29.09 -20.66 -4.06
C TYR A 749 28.61 -21.61 -5.16
N ALA A 750 29.19 -21.54 -6.36
CA ALA A 750 28.79 -22.43 -7.46
C ALA A 750 28.97 -23.91 -7.09
N GLY A 751 30.12 -24.28 -6.52
CA GLY A 751 30.37 -25.66 -6.10
C GLY A 751 29.45 -26.13 -4.96
N ALA A 752 29.22 -25.28 -3.96
CA ALA A 752 28.31 -25.58 -2.84
C ALA A 752 26.87 -25.76 -3.32
N ILE A 753 26.36 -24.86 -4.14
CA ILE A 753 25.01 -24.92 -4.73
C ILE A 753 24.87 -26.18 -5.60
N THR A 754 25.82 -26.47 -6.50
CA THR A 754 25.77 -27.69 -7.33
C THR A 754 25.74 -28.96 -6.45
N SER A 755 26.56 -29.00 -5.40
CA SER A 755 26.61 -30.14 -4.47
C SER A 755 25.29 -30.32 -3.71
N ALA A 756 24.70 -29.21 -3.24
CA ALA A 756 23.39 -29.22 -2.57
C ALA A 756 22.29 -29.72 -3.50
N LEU A 757 22.23 -29.21 -4.74
CA LEU A 757 21.22 -29.61 -5.73
C LEU A 757 21.29 -31.11 -6.03
N ARG A 758 22.50 -31.69 -6.14
CA ARG A 758 22.69 -33.14 -6.40
C ARG A 758 22.12 -34.03 -5.30
N THR A 759 22.06 -33.56 -4.05
CA THR A 759 21.52 -34.34 -2.92
C THR A 759 20.04 -34.09 -2.65
N LEU A 760 19.41 -33.11 -3.33
CA LEU A 760 18.00 -32.78 -3.11
C LEU A 760 17.05 -33.95 -3.43
N ASP A 761 16.12 -34.19 -2.49
CA ASP A 761 15.03 -35.16 -2.56
C ASP A 761 13.68 -34.45 -2.80
N SER A 762 13.39 -34.18 -4.07
CA SER A 762 12.16 -33.54 -4.56
C SER A 762 11.78 -32.27 -3.79
N SER A 763 12.77 -31.39 -3.60
CA SER A 763 12.70 -30.23 -2.69
C SER A 763 13.25 -28.96 -3.35
N TYR A 764 13.42 -27.88 -2.60
CA TYR A 764 13.90 -26.61 -3.11
C TYR A 764 15.31 -26.28 -2.59
N LEU A 765 16.00 -25.36 -3.26
CA LEU A 765 17.15 -24.64 -2.72
C LEU A 765 16.97 -23.15 -3.01
N ALA A 766 17.10 -22.31 -1.98
CA ALA A 766 17.03 -20.87 -2.13
C ALA A 766 18.43 -20.24 -2.24
N VAL A 767 18.59 -19.29 -3.16
CA VAL A 767 19.80 -18.48 -3.32
C VAL A 767 19.40 -17.02 -3.37
N HIS A 768 19.75 -16.30 -2.30
CA HIS A 768 19.54 -14.88 -2.19
C HIS A 768 20.79 -14.15 -2.69
N GLY A 769 20.67 -13.48 -3.84
CA GLY A 769 21.75 -12.75 -4.49
C GLY A 769 21.54 -11.24 -4.54
N PRO A 770 22.01 -10.49 -3.53
CA PRO A 770 22.02 -9.02 -3.51
C PRO A 770 22.68 -8.35 -4.74
N PRO A 771 22.54 -7.03 -4.94
CA PRO A 771 23.11 -6.31 -6.07
C PRO A 771 24.62 -6.48 -6.20
N GLY A 772 25.07 -6.89 -7.39
CA GLY A 772 26.50 -6.99 -7.71
C GLY A 772 27.20 -8.25 -7.18
N THR A 773 26.46 -9.22 -6.64
CA THR A 773 27.02 -10.48 -6.08
C THR A 773 27.34 -11.54 -7.12
N GLY A 774 27.01 -11.30 -8.39
CA GLY A 774 27.26 -12.25 -9.48
C GLY A 774 26.22 -13.38 -9.59
N LYS A 775 25.03 -13.21 -8.99
CA LYS A 775 23.88 -14.14 -9.03
C LYS A 775 23.71 -14.91 -10.34
N THR A 776 23.55 -14.20 -11.47
CA THR A 776 23.35 -14.80 -12.80
C THR A 776 24.57 -15.60 -13.28
N SER A 777 25.80 -15.11 -13.00
CA SER A 777 27.02 -15.84 -13.37
C SER A 777 27.20 -17.11 -12.56
N THR A 778 26.91 -17.06 -11.24
CA THR A 778 26.91 -18.23 -10.37
C THR A 778 25.89 -19.26 -10.84
N ALA A 779 24.66 -18.84 -11.14
CA ALA A 779 23.61 -19.73 -11.62
C ALA A 779 23.95 -20.36 -12.98
N ALA A 780 24.48 -19.60 -13.93
CA ALA A 780 24.91 -20.13 -15.22
C ALA A 780 25.98 -21.22 -15.08
N ARG A 781 26.96 -21.06 -14.18
CA ARG A 781 27.98 -22.08 -13.89
C ARG A 781 27.38 -23.35 -13.28
N VAL A 782 26.48 -23.19 -12.31
CA VAL A 782 25.75 -24.31 -11.68
C VAL A 782 24.97 -25.08 -12.73
N ILE A 783 24.16 -24.39 -13.54
CA ILE A 783 23.33 -25.01 -14.59
C ILE A 783 24.22 -25.69 -15.64
N ALA A 784 25.30 -25.04 -16.08
CA ALA A 784 26.22 -25.63 -17.04
C ALA A 784 26.83 -26.93 -16.52
N GLU A 785 27.23 -26.99 -15.24
CA GLU A 785 27.76 -28.21 -14.65
C GLU A 785 26.71 -29.33 -14.58
N LEU A 786 25.50 -29.04 -14.07
CA LEU A 786 24.41 -30.02 -13.97
C LEU A 786 23.97 -30.55 -15.34
N VAL A 787 23.94 -29.69 -16.36
CA VAL A 787 23.54 -30.07 -17.71
C VAL A 787 24.63 -30.87 -18.42
N THR A 788 25.88 -30.41 -18.37
CA THR A 788 26.97 -31.03 -19.14
C THR A 788 27.58 -32.26 -18.48
N ARG A 789 27.65 -32.32 -17.15
CA ARG A 789 28.23 -33.45 -16.41
C ARG A 789 27.19 -34.44 -15.94
N ASP A 790 26.07 -33.96 -15.42
CA ASP A 790 25.05 -34.83 -14.82
C ASP A 790 23.91 -35.17 -15.79
N GLY A 791 23.87 -34.55 -16.98
CA GLY A 791 22.87 -34.82 -18.00
C GLY A 791 21.46 -34.33 -17.62
N TRP A 792 21.35 -33.31 -16.77
CA TRP A 792 20.04 -32.86 -16.28
C TRP A 792 19.23 -32.12 -17.34
N LEU A 793 17.93 -32.38 -17.36
CA LEU A 793 16.95 -31.50 -17.99
C LEU A 793 16.59 -30.38 -17.01
N VAL A 794 16.86 -29.14 -17.41
CA VAL A 794 16.70 -27.94 -16.59
C VAL A 794 15.72 -26.98 -17.25
N GLY A 795 14.73 -26.51 -16.49
CA GLY A 795 13.87 -25.40 -16.89
C GLY A 795 14.39 -24.07 -16.35
N VAL A 796 14.20 -22.98 -17.10
CA VAL A 796 14.42 -21.60 -16.63
C VAL A 796 13.16 -20.79 -16.82
N VAL A 797 12.62 -20.25 -15.73
CA VAL A 797 11.42 -19.40 -15.71
C VAL A 797 11.70 -18.09 -14.97
N ALA A 798 11.11 -17.00 -15.44
CA ALA A 798 11.11 -15.70 -14.78
C ALA A 798 9.85 -14.90 -15.19
N GLN A 799 9.65 -13.73 -14.59
CA GLN A 799 8.52 -12.84 -14.91
C GLN A 799 8.61 -12.20 -16.31
N SER A 800 9.82 -12.03 -16.86
CA SER A 800 10.01 -11.39 -18.17
C SER A 800 10.83 -12.23 -19.13
N HIS A 801 10.52 -12.13 -20.43
CA HIS A 801 11.29 -12.80 -21.48
C HIS A 801 12.76 -12.38 -21.47
N ALA A 802 13.05 -11.09 -21.25
CA ALA A 802 14.42 -10.56 -21.25
C ALA A 802 15.29 -11.17 -20.15
N VAL A 803 14.74 -11.40 -18.95
CA VAL A 803 15.46 -12.05 -17.83
C VAL A 803 15.80 -13.49 -18.18
N VAL A 804 14.83 -14.25 -18.71
CA VAL A 804 15.06 -15.64 -19.13
C VAL A 804 16.14 -15.69 -20.20
N GLU A 805 16.01 -14.89 -21.26
CA GLU A 805 16.95 -14.89 -22.39
C GLU A 805 18.36 -14.51 -21.96
N HIS A 806 18.51 -13.54 -21.04
CA HIS A 806 19.81 -13.17 -20.49
C HIS A 806 20.49 -14.33 -19.75
N LEU A 807 19.76 -15.09 -18.93
CA LEU A 807 20.32 -16.26 -18.27
C LEU A 807 20.66 -17.38 -19.27
N LEU A 808 19.86 -17.59 -20.32
CA LEU A 808 20.19 -18.56 -21.39
C LEU A 808 21.50 -18.20 -22.10
N ASP A 809 21.71 -16.91 -22.43
CA ASP A 809 22.96 -16.46 -23.03
C ASP A 809 24.16 -16.71 -22.11
N GLN A 810 24.01 -16.47 -20.80
CA GLN A 810 25.05 -16.75 -19.81
C GLN A 810 25.33 -18.25 -19.66
N ILE A 811 24.30 -19.11 -19.78
CA ILE A 811 24.44 -20.57 -19.74
C ILE A 811 25.24 -21.07 -20.95
N VAL A 812 24.98 -20.55 -22.15
CA VAL A 812 25.76 -20.85 -23.35
C VAL A 812 27.20 -20.38 -23.17
N ALA A 813 27.40 -19.15 -22.67
CA ALA A 813 28.73 -18.62 -22.38
C ALA A 813 29.49 -19.41 -21.29
N ALA A 814 28.77 -20.06 -20.37
CA ALA A 814 29.34 -20.94 -19.35
C ALA A 814 29.72 -22.34 -19.88
N GLY A 815 29.41 -22.65 -21.15
CA GLY A 815 29.90 -23.84 -21.84
C GLY A 815 28.85 -24.88 -22.22
N VAL A 816 27.54 -24.58 -22.09
CA VAL A 816 26.49 -25.47 -22.62
C VAL A 816 26.36 -25.26 -24.13
N PRO A 817 26.37 -26.33 -24.96
CA PRO A 817 26.19 -26.19 -26.41
C PRO A 817 24.85 -25.52 -26.77
N CYS A 818 24.86 -24.62 -27.75
CA CYS A 818 23.70 -23.80 -28.14
C CYS A 818 22.48 -24.61 -28.59
N GLU A 819 22.72 -25.79 -29.18
CA GLU A 819 21.71 -26.75 -29.61
C GLU A 819 20.98 -27.43 -28.45
N ARG A 820 21.56 -27.38 -27.25
CA ARG A 820 21.00 -27.93 -26.00
C ARG A 820 20.34 -26.86 -25.12
N VAL A 821 20.27 -25.62 -25.59
CA VAL A 821 19.59 -24.51 -24.91
C VAL A 821 18.51 -23.98 -25.84
N ALA A 822 17.24 -24.03 -25.43
CA ALA A 822 16.14 -23.61 -26.30
C ALA A 822 15.06 -22.78 -25.60
N LYS A 823 14.41 -21.92 -26.38
CA LYS A 823 13.25 -21.13 -25.94
C LYS A 823 12.43 -20.67 -27.14
N LYS A 824 11.16 -20.33 -26.92
CA LYS A 824 10.35 -19.61 -27.92
C LYS A 824 10.87 -18.20 -28.20
N ALA A 825 10.99 -17.86 -29.48
CA ALA A 825 11.33 -16.52 -29.92
C ALA A 825 10.35 -15.47 -29.35
N SER A 826 10.90 -14.34 -28.90
CA SER A 826 10.18 -13.16 -28.44
C SER A 826 10.68 -11.92 -29.19
N PRO A 827 10.03 -10.75 -29.08
CA PRO A 827 10.52 -9.51 -29.67
C PRO A 827 11.96 -9.12 -29.25
N TYR A 828 12.45 -9.70 -28.15
CA TYR A 828 13.79 -9.44 -27.60
C TYR A 828 14.86 -10.42 -28.12
N SER A 829 14.47 -11.49 -28.81
CA SER A 829 15.37 -12.63 -29.05
C SER A 829 16.49 -12.38 -30.06
N GLY A 830 16.41 -11.34 -30.91
CA GLY A 830 17.48 -10.92 -31.83
C GLY A 830 18.32 -12.07 -32.45
N ASP A 831 19.64 -11.90 -32.43
CA ASP A 831 20.65 -12.94 -32.74
C ASP A 831 21.00 -13.74 -31.47
N ALA A 832 20.02 -14.47 -30.92
CA ALA A 832 20.19 -15.28 -29.71
C ALA A 832 21.33 -16.31 -29.82
N ALA A 833 22.08 -16.51 -28.72
CA ALA A 833 23.12 -17.54 -28.64
C ALA A 833 22.56 -18.97 -28.43
N TRP A 834 21.24 -19.11 -28.34
CA TRP A 834 20.50 -20.34 -28.04
C TRP A 834 19.47 -20.65 -29.15
N THR A 835 18.94 -21.87 -29.15
CA THR A 835 18.05 -22.39 -30.20
C THR A 835 16.61 -21.87 -30.08
N GLN A 836 16.14 -21.15 -31.10
CA GLN A 836 14.75 -20.69 -31.17
C GLN A 836 13.80 -21.82 -31.61
N ILE A 837 12.75 -22.08 -30.82
CA ILE A 837 11.74 -23.13 -31.08
C ILE A 837 10.31 -22.56 -31.15
N ARG A 838 9.35 -23.35 -31.66
CA ARG A 838 7.93 -22.98 -31.66
C ARG A 838 7.23 -23.55 -30.42
N ASP A 839 6.04 -23.01 -30.16
CA ASP A 839 5.11 -23.47 -29.13
C ASP A 839 4.89 -25.00 -29.10
N SER A 840 4.77 -25.62 -30.27
CA SER A 840 4.54 -27.06 -30.42
C SER A 840 5.78 -27.93 -30.17
N ASP A 841 6.97 -27.33 -30.10
CA ASP A 841 8.24 -28.06 -30.16
C ASP A 841 8.86 -28.28 -28.77
N TYR A 842 8.30 -27.69 -27.70
CA TYR A 842 8.79 -27.81 -26.31
C TYR A 842 8.95 -29.27 -25.85
N ALA A 843 7.88 -30.06 -25.94
CA ALA A 843 7.89 -31.45 -25.53
C ALA A 843 8.87 -32.29 -26.38
N GLY A 844 8.92 -32.03 -27.69
CA GLY A 844 9.83 -32.72 -28.60
C GLY A 844 11.31 -32.45 -28.27
N PHE A 845 11.64 -31.20 -27.94
CA PHE A 845 12.99 -30.78 -27.56
C PHE A 845 13.47 -31.45 -26.26
N LEU A 846 12.60 -31.53 -25.24
CA LEU A 846 12.94 -32.18 -23.98
C LEU A 846 13.16 -33.69 -24.17
N VAL A 847 12.30 -34.34 -24.96
CA VAL A 847 12.43 -35.77 -25.27
C VAL A 847 13.70 -36.07 -26.05
N SER A 848 14.08 -35.25 -27.03
CA SER A 848 15.28 -35.48 -27.84
C SER A 848 16.59 -35.36 -27.05
N HIS A 849 16.58 -34.70 -25.88
CA HIS A 849 17.78 -34.44 -25.08
C HIS A 849 17.77 -35.12 -23.69
N ALA A 850 16.80 -35.98 -23.39
CA ALA A 850 16.65 -36.60 -22.07
C ALA A 850 17.87 -37.41 -21.58
N GLY A 851 18.72 -37.90 -22.49
CA GLY A 851 19.94 -38.65 -22.16
C GLY A 851 21.23 -37.83 -22.14
N GLU A 852 21.22 -36.62 -22.69
CA GLU A 852 22.41 -35.77 -22.82
C GLU A 852 22.34 -34.56 -21.86
N GLY A 853 21.13 -34.15 -21.46
CA GLY A 853 20.83 -32.96 -20.67
C GLY A 853 20.55 -31.74 -21.55
N ALA A 854 19.65 -30.86 -21.14
CA ALA A 854 19.32 -29.66 -21.89
C ALA A 854 18.68 -28.59 -21.00
N VAL A 855 18.66 -27.36 -21.51
CA VAL A 855 18.00 -26.23 -20.87
C VAL A 855 16.84 -25.76 -21.74
N ILE A 856 15.66 -25.61 -21.14
CA ILE A 856 14.50 -25.00 -21.79
C ILE A 856 14.06 -23.74 -21.03
N GLY A 857 13.96 -22.62 -21.73
CA GLY A 857 13.47 -21.36 -21.19
C GLY A 857 12.01 -21.09 -21.55
N GLY A 858 11.28 -20.42 -20.66
CA GLY A 858 9.87 -20.10 -20.89
C GLY A 858 9.29 -19.15 -19.86
N THR A 859 8.03 -18.78 -20.06
CA THR A 859 7.21 -18.04 -19.10
C THR A 859 6.50 -19.00 -18.16
N ALA A 860 5.93 -18.50 -17.07
CA ALA A 860 5.13 -19.32 -16.14
C ALA A 860 4.02 -20.11 -16.86
N TRP A 861 3.42 -19.53 -17.90
CA TRP A 861 2.40 -20.19 -18.72
C TRP A 861 2.94 -21.40 -19.50
N ASP A 862 4.19 -21.35 -19.97
CA ASP A 862 4.82 -22.48 -20.66
C ASP A 862 5.04 -23.67 -19.71
N PHE A 863 5.47 -23.41 -18.47
CA PHE A 863 5.76 -24.43 -17.46
C PHE A 863 4.50 -24.96 -16.74
N ALA A 864 3.43 -24.18 -16.68
CA ALA A 864 2.13 -24.64 -16.17
C ALA A 864 1.34 -25.46 -17.21
N ASN A 865 1.80 -25.50 -18.47
CA ASN A 865 1.13 -26.23 -19.54
C ASN A 865 1.74 -27.63 -19.72
N THR A 866 1.02 -28.65 -19.25
CA THR A 866 1.45 -30.06 -19.29
C THR A 866 1.66 -30.62 -20.70
N THR A 867 1.09 -30.00 -21.74
CA THR A 867 1.36 -30.38 -23.15
C THR A 867 2.73 -29.92 -23.64
N ARG A 868 3.34 -28.92 -22.98
CA ARG A 868 4.68 -28.39 -23.29
C ARG A 868 5.73 -28.98 -22.36
N VAL A 869 5.44 -28.95 -21.06
CA VAL A 869 6.32 -29.46 -20.01
C VAL A 869 5.50 -30.44 -19.16
N ALA A 870 5.70 -31.74 -19.39
CA ALA A 870 5.00 -32.78 -18.63
C ALA A 870 5.43 -32.80 -17.15
N ASP A 871 4.56 -33.29 -16.27
CA ASP A 871 4.83 -33.34 -14.84
C ASP A 871 6.13 -34.11 -14.51
N GLY A 872 6.96 -33.52 -13.66
CA GLY A 872 8.22 -34.10 -13.20
C GLY A 872 9.27 -34.37 -14.28
N VAL A 873 9.08 -33.90 -15.53
CA VAL A 873 10.00 -34.15 -16.64
C VAL A 873 11.36 -33.47 -16.43
N LEU A 874 11.36 -32.33 -15.74
CA LEU A 874 12.58 -31.59 -15.42
C LEU A 874 13.18 -32.11 -14.11
N ARG A 875 14.50 -32.33 -14.10
CA ARG A 875 15.21 -32.63 -12.85
C ARG A 875 15.30 -31.38 -11.97
N LEU A 876 15.38 -30.20 -12.59
CA LEU A 876 15.46 -28.91 -11.91
C LEU A 876 14.66 -27.85 -12.67
N LEU A 877 13.87 -27.04 -11.97
CA LEU A 877 13.35 -25.76 -12.46
C LEU A 877 14.02 -24.62 -11.71
N VAL A 878 14.67 -23.73 -12.46
CA VAL A 878 15.26 -22.50 -11.95
C VAL A 878 14.25 -21.38 -12.10
N VAL A 879 13.84 -20.80 -10.98
CA VAL A 879 13.03 -19.59 -10.94
C VAL A 879 13.98 -18.41 -10.75
N ASP A 880 14.31 -17.72 -11.84
CA ASP A 880 15.13 -16.50 -11.79
C ASP A 880 14.24 -15.29 -11.46
N GLU A 881 14.84 -14.32 -10.77
CA GLU A 881 14.14 -13.26 -10.05
C GLU A 881 12.98 -13.77 -9.18
N ALA A 882 13.22 -14.84 -8.42
CA ALA A 882 12.28 -15.42 -7.46
C ALA A 882 11.83 -14.46 -6.35
N GLY A 883 12.49 -13.30 -6.18
CA GLY A 883 12.03 -12.19 -5.34
C GLY A 883 10.81 -11.45 -5.91
N GLN A 884 10.50 -11.65 -7.19
CA GLN A 884 9.35 -11.08 -7.93
C GLN A 884 8.36 -12.17 -8.40
N PHE A 885 8.53 -13.42 -7.97
CA PHE A 885 7.73 -14.54 -8.44
C PHE A 885 6.84 -15.04 -7.30
N SER A 886 5.53 -14.75 -7.38
CA SER A 886 4.56 -15.08 -6.32
C SER A 886 4.49 -16.58 -6.01
N LEU A 887 4.18 -16.90 -4.76
CA LEU A 887 3.98 -18.28 -4.30
C LEU A 887 2.90 -19.02 -5.11
N ALA A 888 1.81 -18.34 -5.48
CA ALA A 888 0.78 -18.91 -6.33
C ALA A 888 1.33 -19.34 -7.70
N ASN A 889 2.13 -18.49 -8.35
CA ASN A 889 2.81 -18.86 -9.60
C ASN A 889 3.85 -19.96 -9.39
N THR A 890 4.58 -19.94 -8.27
CA THR A 890 5.54 -21.01 -7.92
C THR A 890 4.84 -22.36 -7.81
N LEU A 891 3.67 -22.44 -7.16
CA LEU A 891 2.86 -23.65 -7.10
C LEU A 891 2.48 -24.16 -8.49
N ALA A 892 2.05 -23.24 -9.37
CA ALA A 892 1.62 -23.59 -10.73
C ALA A 892 2.75 -24.20 -11.58
N VAL A 893 3.95 -23.61 -11.53
CA VAL A 893 5.08 -24.05 -12.39
C VAL A 893 5.87 -25.22 -11.80
N ALA A 894 5.81 -25.43 -10.47
CA ALA A 894 6.61 -26.44 -9.80
C ALA A 894 6.31 -27.88 -10.24
N ARG A 895 5.10 -28.14 -10.75
CA ARG A 895 4.67 -29.47 -11.21
C ARG A 895 5.57 -30.07 -12.28
N GLY A 896 6.12 -29.23 -13.18
CA GLY A 896 6.98 -29.68 -14.26
C GLY A 896 8.35 -30.21 -13.80
N ALA A 897 8.70 -30.07 -12.51
CA ALA A 897 10.04 -30.35 -12.01
C ALA A 897 10.06 -31.13 -10.69
N GLN A 898 11.14 -31.89 -10.49
CA GLN A 898 11.39 -32.58 -9.23
C GLN A 898 11.94 -31.64 -8.16
N ASN A 899 12.93 -30.81 -8.52
CA ASN A 899 13.56 -29.86 -7.63
C ASN A 899 13.40 -28.42 -8.12
N LEU A 900 13.44 -27.46 -7.19
CA LEU A 900 13.42 -26.02 -7.50
C LEU A 900 14.73 -25.35 -7.06
N LEU A 901 15.26 -24.46 -7.90
CA LEU A 901 16.27 -23.48 -7.49
C LEU A 901 15.63 -22.09 -7.55
N LEU A 902 15.44 -21.47 -6.39
CA LEU A 902 14.91 -20.11 -6.28
C LEU A 902 16.08 -19.13 -6.28
N LEU A 903 16.20 -18.30 -7.32
CA LEU A 903 17.29 -17.36 -7.48
C LEU A 903 16.73 -15.95 -7.57
N GLY A 904 17.14 -15.05 -6.69
CA GLY A 904 16.63 -13.68 -6.75
C GLY A 904 17.08 -12.81 -5.60
N ASP A 905 16.41 -11.68 -5.47
CA ASP A 905 16.59 -10.75 -4.38
C ASP A 905 15.20 -10.20 -3.98
N PRO A 906 14.63 -10.65 -2.84
CA PRO A 906 13.33 -10.16 -2.37
C PRO A 906 13.39 -8.74 -1.80
N GLN A 907 14.59 -8.18 -1.60
CA GLN A 907 14.80 -6.81 -1.12
C GLN A 907 14.91 -5.78 -2.25
N GLN A 908 14.86 -6.24 -3.52
CA GLN A 908 14.65 -5.40 -4.70
C GLN A 908 13.15 -5.26 -5.01
N LEU A 909 12.80 -4.60 -6.12
CA LEU A 909 11.41 -4.32 -6.50
C LEU A 909 10.53 -5.58 -6.37
N PRO A 910 9.45 -5.56 -5.57
CA PRO A 910 8.52 -6.68 -5.49
C PRO A 910 7.65 -6.77 -6.73
N GLN A 911 6.94 -7.90 -6.88
CA GLN A 911 5.85 -7.99 -7.83
C GLN A 911 4.73 -7.03 -7.44
N VAL A 912 4.17 -6.32 -8.42
CA VAL A 912 2.95 -5.53 -8.19
C VAL A 912 1.76 -6.49 -8.15
N SER A 913 1.21 -6.72 -6.95
CA SER A 913 -0.10 -7.35 -6.76
C SER A 913 -1.17 -6.26 -6.66
N GLN A 914 -2.33 -6.54 -7.25
CA GLN A 914 -3.49 -5.63 -7.21
C GLN A 914 -4.61 -6.21 -6.34
N GLY A 915 -4.69 -7.54 -6.20
CA GLY A 915 -5.73 -8.23 -5.44
C GLY A 915 -5.44 -8.29 -3.95
N VAL A 916 -6.51 -8.41 -3.15
CA VAL A 916 -6.40 -8.74 -1.72
C VAL A 916 -6.59 -10.25 -1.56
N HIS A 917 -5.70 -10.90 -0.83
CA HIS A 917 -5.72 -12.35 -0.63
C HIS A 917 -5.89 -12.69 0.86
N PRO A 918 -6.61 -13.77 1.22
CA PRO A 918 -6.82 -14.16 2.62
C PRO A 918 -5.54 -14.71 3.28
N GLU A 919 -4.58 -15.15 2.47
CA GLU A 919 -3.27 -15.66 2.86
C GLU A 919 -2.21 -15.00 1.96
N PRO A 920 -0.93 -14.91 2.38
CA PRO A 920 0.12 -14.17 1.67
C PRO A 920 0.66 -14.90 0.42
N VAL A 921 -0.23 -15.42 -0.42
CA VAL A 921 0.10 -16.17 -1.65
C VAL A 921 0.61 -15.30 -2.80
N ASP A 922 0.42 -13.99 -2.67
CA ASP A 922 0.94 -12.91 -3.51
C ASP A 922 2.40 -12.54 -3.17
N THR A 923 2.88 -12.94 -1.98
CA THR A 923 4.29 -12.80 -1.61
C THR A 923 5.17 -13.67 -2.50
N SER A 924 6.38 -13.21 -2.79
CA SER A 924 7.33 -13.99 -3.58
C SER A 924 7.86 -15.20 -2.83
N ALA A 925 8.15 -16.30 -3.54
CA ALA A 925 8.62 -17.52 -2.90
C ALA A 925 9.91 -17.29 -2.09
N LEU A 926 10.82 -16.46 -2.59
CA LEU A 926 12.04 -16.11 -1.87
C LEU A 926 11.75 -15.17 -0.68
N GLY A 927 10.85 -14.21 -0.83
CA GLY A 927 10.42 -13.34 0.28
C GLY A 927 9.76 -14.10 1.42
N TRP A 928 8.95 -15.11 1.11
CA TRP A 928 8.34 -16.01 2.08
C TRP A 928 9.36 -16.79 2.91
N LEU A 929 10.46 -17.24 2.28
CA LEU A 929 11.53 -18.00 2.94
C LEU A 929 12.48 -17.12 3.75
N VAL A 930 12.58 -15.84 3.41
CA VAL A 930 13.37 -14.86 4.14
C VAL A 930 12.70 -14.46 5.47
N GLU A 931 11.38 -14.61 5.59
CA GLU A 931 10.66 -14.48 6.88
C GLU A 931 10.89 -13.10 7.55
N GLY A 932 10.88 -12.04 6.76
CA GLY A 932 11.04 -10.66 7.26
C GLY A 932 12.47 -10.24 7.58
N HIS A 933 13.46 -11.13 7.46
CA HIS A 933 14.87 -10.78 7.60
C HIS A 933 15.38 -10.02 6.36
N GLY A 934 16.47 -9.27 6.49
CA GLY A 934 17.20 -8.70 5.37
C GLY A 934 17.99 -9.75 4.57
N ALA A 935 18.48 -10.80 5.23
CA ALA A 935 19.23 -11.90 4.62
C ALA A 935 18.49 -13.25 4.71
N LEU A 936 18.89 -14.23 3.89
CA LEU A 936 18.26 -15.56 3.88
C LEU A 936 18.82 -16.42 5.03
N PRO A 937 17.96 -17.09 5.85
CA PRO A 937 18.44 -18.01 6.88
C PRO A 937 19.31 -19.14 6.31
N ALA A 938 20.45 -19.41 6.98
CA ALA A 938 21.50 -20.30 6.48
C ALA A 938 21.05 -21.77 6.31
N GLU A 939 20.02 -22.20 7.03
CA GLU A 939 19.44 -23.53 6.94
C GLU A 939 18.48 -23.72 5.75
N ARG A 940 18.06 -22.62 5.11
CA ARG A 940 17.11 -22.63 3.97
C ARG A 940 17.81 -22.46 2.61
N GLY A 941 19.06 -22.02 2.60
CA GLY A 941 19.81 -21.82 1.36
C GLY A 941 21.08 -21.00 1.54
N TYR A 942 21.49 -20.32 0.47
CA TYR A 942 22.73 -19.53 0.44
C TYR A 942 22.43 -18.04 0.24
N PHE A 943 23.02 -17.19 1.08
CA PHE A 943 23.08 -15.74 0.90
C PHE A 943 24.43 -15.38 0.28
N LEU A 944 24.43 -14.72 -0.88
CA LEU A 944 25.67 -14.27 -1.54
C LEU A 944 26.14 -12.96 -0.89
N GLU A 945 27.01 -13.06 0.10
CA GLU A 945 27.42 -11.97 0.99
C GLU A 945 28.42 -10.98 0.38
N ARG A 946 28.98 -11.26 -0.81
CA ARG A 946 30.03 -10.43 -1.43
C ARG A 946 29.58 -9.73 -2.70
N SER A 947 29.46 -8.41 -2.66
CA SER A 947 29.21 -7.56 -3.85
C SER A 947 30.51 -7.12 -4.51
N TYR A 948 30.65 -7.41 -5.80
CA TYR A 948 31.77 -6.94 -6.64
C TYR A 948 31.48 -5.56 -7.28
N ARG A 949 30.31 -4.99 -7.01
CA ARG A 949 29.87 -3.72 -7.60
C ARG A 949 30.14 -2.51 -6.72
N MET A 950 29.97 -2.55 -5.41
CA MET A 950 29.90 -1.31 -4.62
C MET A 950 31.19 -1.07 -3.86
N HIS A 951 31.70 0.16 -3.83
CA HIS A 951 32.76 0.56 -2.90
C HIS A 951 32.33 0.25 -1.44
N PRO A 952 33.22 -0.17 -0.52
CA PRO A 952 32.88 -0.56 0.85
C PRO A 952 31.96 0.43 1.60
N ALA A 953 32.26 1.74 1.53
CA ALA A 953 31.44 2.78 2.17
C ALA A 953 30.01 2.87 1.59
N LEU A 954 29.83 2.67 0.28
CA LEU A 954 28.50 2.63 -0.34
C LEU A 954 27.77 1.32 0.01
N CYS A 955 28.49 0.20 -0.06
CA CYS A 955 27.98 -1.13 0.25
C CYS A 955 27.41 -1.18 1.68
N GLN A 956 28.07 -0.53 2.65
CA GLN A 956 27.59 -0.48 4.03
C GLN A 956 26.21 0.18 4.17
N HIS A 957 25.91 1.24 3.40
CA HIS A 957 24.60 1.89 3.45
C HIS A 957 23.52 1.00 2.85
N VAL A 958 23.80 0.36 1.70
CA VAL A 958 22.88 -0.60 1.07
C VAL A 958 22.68 -1.84 1.94
N SER A 959 23.75 -2.33 2.57
CA SER A 959 23.72 -3.49 3.45
C SER A 959 22.86 -3.27 4.68
N ARG A 960 22.96 -2.10 5.32
CA ARG A 960 22.09 -1.74 6.45
C ARG A 960 20.67 -1.46 5.99
N LEU A 961 20.52 -0.78 4.84
CA LEU A 961 19.21 -0.50 4.27
C LEU A 961 18.46 -1.77 3.91
N SER A 962 19.08 -2.87 3.49
CA SER A 962 18.28 -3.98 2.92
C SER A 962 18.71 -5.38 3.32
N TYR A 963 19.87 -5.57 3.96
CA TYR A 963 20.49 -6.89 4.11
C TYR A 963 21.07 -7.10 5.52
N ASP A 964 20.47 -6.50 6.56
CA ASP A 964 20.86 -6.65 7.98
C ASP A 964 22.34 -6.42 8.31
N GLY A 965 23.07 -5.71 7.45
CA GLY A 965 24.52 -5.53 7.60
C GLY A 965 25.38 -6.71 7.11
N GLU A 966 24.79 -7.75 6.52
CA GLU A 966 25.50 -8.96 6.05
C GLU A 966 26.15 -8.82 4.66
N LEU A 967 25.83 -7.78 3.89
CA LEU A 967 26.38 -7.56 2.55
C LEU A 967 27.70 -6.79 2.61
N GLU A 968 28.77 -7.44 2.19
CA GLU A 968 30.12 -6.89 2.14
C GLU A 968 30.57 -6.54 0.72
N SER A 969 31.52 -5.61 0.62
CA SER A 969 32.16 -5.30 -0.65
C SER A 969 33.37 -6.20 -0.90
N ALA A 970 33.38 -6.85 -2.05
CA ALA A 970 34.55 -7.47 -2.67
C ALA A 970 35.00 -6.70 -3.92
N ALA A 971 34.54 -5.45 -4.07
CA ALA A 971 34.94 -4.60 -5.20
C ALA A 971 36.43 -4.22 -5.07
N PRO A 972 37.15 -4.11 -6.20
CA PRO A 972 38.50 -3.58 -6.20
C PRO A 972 38.51 -2.11 -5.75
N GLU A 973 39.70 -1.59 -5.43
CA GLU A 973 39.86 -0.21 -5.00
C GLU A 973 39.33 0.75 -6.08
N ARG A 974 38.46 1.67 -5.66
CA ARG A 974 37.80 2.64 -6.52
C ARG A 974 37.88 4.01 -5.93
N ALA A 975 38.24 4.99 -6.76
CA ALA A 975 38.44 6.36 -6.32
C ALA A 975 37.93 7.33 -7.38
N LEU A 976 37.29 8.40 -6.91
CA LEU A 976 36.94 9.56 -7.71
C LEU A 976 37.57 10.79 -7.06
N THR A 977 38.43 11.49 -7.79
CA THR A 977 39.18 12.63 -7.25
C THR A 977 38.27 13.71 -6.68
N GLY A 978 38.55 14.16 -5.46
CA GLY A 978 37.76 15.20 -4.78
C GLY A 978 36.44 14.73 -4.16
N GLN A 979 36.06 13.46 -4.32
CA GLN A 979 34.77 12.93 -3.85
C GLN A 979 34.95 11.84 -2.78
N ARG A 980 34.01 11.78 -1.82
CA ARG A 980 33.96 10.69 -0.83
C ARG A 980 32.98 9.60 -1.28
N PRO A 981 33.34 8.31 -1.18
CA PRO A 981 32.41 7.22 -1.49
C PRO A 981 31.30 7.13 -0.44
N GLY A 982 30.15 6.58 -0.82
CA GLY A 982 29.00 6.40 0.06
C GLY A 982 27.72 7.04 -0.49
N VAL A 983 26.79 7.35 0.41
CA VAL A 983 25.54 8.06 0.10
C VAL A 983 25.60 9.45 0.71
N ARG A 984 25.27 10.49 -0.06
CA ARG A 984 25.12 11.87 0.43
C ARG A 984 23.81 12.47 -0.02
N THR A 985 23.36 13.51 0.69
CA THR A 985 22.17 14.28 0.33
C THR A 985 22.56 15.67 -0.14
N LEU A 986 22.03 16.08 -1.30
CA LEU A 986 22.01 17.45 -1.78
C LEU A 986 20.62 18.03 -1.50
N LEU A 987 20.56 19.03 -0.62
CA LEU A 987 19.32 19.76 -0.34
C LEU A 987 19.14 20.88 -1.37
N VAL A 988 17.94 20.97 -1.94
CA VAL A 988 17.58 22.00 -2.93
C VAL A 988 16.27 22.63 -2.49
N ASP A 989 16.27 23.93 -2.20
CA ASP A 989 15.06 24.64 -1.79
C ASP A 989 14.09 24.78 -2.97
N HIS A 990 12.89 24.23 -2.81
CA HIS A 990 11.76 24.40 -3.71
C HIS A 990 10.45 24.06 -3.00
N GLU A 991 9.37 24.66 -3.47
CA GLU A 991 8.00 24.53 -2.93
C GLU A 991 7.01 24.24 -4.07
N GLY A 992 5.93 23.49 -3.80
CA GLY A 992 4.84 23.23 -4.75
C GLY A 992 5.13 22.27 -5.91
N ASN A 993 6.38 21.83 -6.10
CA ASN A 993 6.72 20.81 -7.09
C ASN A 993 6.19 19.42 -6.67
N ALA A 994 5.50 18.74 -7.58
CA ALA A 994 4.90 17.41 -7.36
C ALA A 994 5.57 16.29 -8.19
N THR A 995 5.47 16.37 -9.52
CA THR A 995 5.96 15.33 -10.47
C THR A 995 7.16 15.77 -11.32
N SER A 996 7.54 17.05 -11.22
CA SER A 996 8.75 17.63 -11.82
C SER A 996 9.26 18.77 -10.95
N SER A 997 10.59 18.90 -10.84
CA SER A 997 11.31 19.98 -10.15
C SER A 997 12.46 20.47 -11.05
N PRO A 998 12.27 21.63 -11.71
CA PRO A 998 13.34 22.30 -12.46
C PRO A 998 14.56 22.61 -11.58
N GLN A 999 14.34 22.98 -10.32
CA GLN A 999 15.38 23.32 -9.36
C GLN A 999 16.30 22.12 -9.08
N GLU A 1000 15.71 20.94 -8.81
CA GLU A 1000 16.50 19.71 -8.68
C GLU A 1000 17.24 19.37 -9.98
N ALA A 1001 16.59 19.54 -11.13
CA ALA A 1001 17.19 19.24 -12.44
C ALA A 1001 18.40 20.13 -12.74
N GLU A 1002 18.32 21.42 -12.45
CA GLU A 1002 19.41 22.39 -12.60
C GLU A 1002 20.56 22.09 -11.62
N ALA A 1003 20.25 21.80 -10.35
CA ALA A 1003 21.24 21.43 -9.34
C ALA A 1003 21.98 20.12 -9.73
N ILE A 1004 21.25 19.12 -10.23
CA ILE A 1004 21.82 17.88 -10.74
C ILE A 1004 22.76 18.16 -11.92
N ALA A 1005 22.33 18.97 -12.89
CA ALA A 1005 23.16 19.30 -14.05
C ALA A 1005 24.45 20.03 -13.66
N ALA A 1006 24.37 20.97 -12.71
CA ALA A 1006 25.52 21.70 -12.19
C ALA A 1006 26.52 20.78 -11.47
N GLU A 1007 26.03 19.91 -10.58
CA GLU A 1007 26.87 18.92 -9.89
C GLU A 1007 27.54 17.96 -10.87
N ILE A 1008 26.81 17.45 -11.86
CA ILE A 1008 27.37 16.57 -12.88
C ILE A 1008 28.45 17.29 -13.69
N ALA A 1009 28.20 18.53 -14.13
CA ALA A 1009 29.18 19.33 -14.87
C ALA A 1009 30.49 19.49 -14.09
N SER A 1010 30.42 19.60 -12.76
CA SER A 1010 31.62 19.70 -11.89
C SER A 1010 32.41 18.38 -11.78
N LEU A 1011 31.75 17.23 -11.97
CA LEU A 1011 32.34 15.90 -11.85
C LEU A 1011 32.98 15.42 -13.15
N ILE A 1012 32.39 15.76 -14.30
CA ILE A 1012 32.89 15.32 -15.61
C ILE A 1012 34.34 15.77 -15.81
N GLY A 1013 35.18 14.83 -16.27
CA GLY A 1013 36.61 15.05 -16.46
C GLY A 1013 37.48 14.77 -15.22
N SER A 1014 36.89 14.55 -14.04
CA SER A 1014 37.64 14.13 -12.84
C SER A 1014 38.22 12.72 -13.01
N ASP A 1015 39.39 12.46 -12.41
CA ASP A 1015 40.02 11.14 -12.47
C ASP A 1015 39.19 10.10 -11.71
N TRP A 1016 38.68 9.12 -12.45
CA TRP A 1016 38.00 7.92 -11.97
C TRP A 1016 38.92 6.70 -12.11
N THR A 1017 39.10 5.97 -11.02
CA THR A 1017 39.91 4.74 -10.97
C THR A 1017 39.02 3.54 -10.64
N ASP A 1018 39.11 2.49 -11.47
CA ASP A 1018 38.50 1.18 -11.20
C ASP A 1018 39.41 0.02 -11.65
N GLU A 1019 38.86 -1.19 -11.74
CA GLU A 1019 39.54 -2.40 -12.22
C GLU A 1019 40.26 -2.26 -13.58
N SER A 1020 39.86 -1.30 -14.42
CA SER A 1020 40.42 -1.05 -15.74
C SER A 1020 41.53 0.03 -15.74
N GLY A 1021 41.83 0.62 -14.59
CA GLY A 1021 42.78 1.72 -14.42
C GLY A 1021 42.13 3.08 -14.26
N THR A 1022 42.96 4.14 -14.27
CA THR A 1022 42.51 5.53 -14.10
C THR A 1022 42.20 6.18 -15.45
N ARG A 1023 41.04 6.83 -15.55
CA ARG A 1023 40.62 7.63 -16.72
C ARG A 1023 39.72 8.79 -16.30
N PRO A 1024 39.53 9.83 -17.14
CA PRO A 1024 38.54 10.85 -16.89
C PRO A 1024 37.12 10.28 -16.83
N LEU A 1025 36.31 10.78 -15.89
CA LEU A 1025 34.89 10.46 -15.77
C LEU A 1025 34.11 11.02 -16.96
N ALA A 1026 33.39 10.16 -17.69
CA ALA A 1026 32.60 10.53 -18.86
C ALA A 1026 31.11 10.68 -18.51
N GLN A 1027 30.33 11.29 -19.41
CA GLN A 1027 28.89 11.46 -19.22
C GLN A 1027 28.15 10.13 -19.07
N SER A 1028 28.59 9.10 -19.80
CA SER A 1028 28.05 7.73 -19.70
C SER A 1028 28.34 7.04 -18.36
N ASP A 1029 29.22 7.60 -17.52
CA ASP A 1029 29.55 7.11 -16.18
C ASP A 1029 28.66 7.70 -15.08
N VAL A 1030 27.62 8.45 -15.47
CA VAL A 1030 26.65 9.03 -14.55
C VAL A 1030 25.25 8.56 -14.91
N LEU A 1031 24.48 8.16 -13.90
CA LEU A 1031 23.05 7.88 -14.03
C LEU A 1031 22.25 8.88 -13.20
N VAL A 1032 21.10 9.31 -13.72
CA VAL A 1032 20.11 10.02 -12.93
C VAL A 1032 18.82 9.21 -12.89
N VAL A 1033 18.40 8.88 -11.68
CA VAL A 1033 17.17 8.15 -11.38
C VAL A 1033 16.14 9.13 -10.86
N ALA A 1034 14.93 9.10 -11.42
CA ALA A 1034 13.81 9.90 -10.94
C ALA A 1034 12.52 9.05 -10.84
N PRO A 1035 11.63 9.33 -9.86
CA PRO A 1035 10.41 8.56 -9.64
C PRO A 1035 9.33 8.78 -10.71
N TYR A 1036 9.37 9.93 -11.41
CA TYR A 1036 8.35 10.34 -12.38
C TYR A 1036 8.95 10.57 -13.77
N ASN A 1037 8.21 10.18 -14.82
CA ASN A 1037 8.63 10.42 -16.20
C ASN A 1037 8.74 11.93 -16.51
N ALA A 1038 7.85 12.76 -15.96
CA ALA A 1038 7.93 14.22 -16.08
C ALA A 1038 9.26 14.78 -15.55
N GLN A 1039 9.74 14.29 -14.40
CA GLN A 1039 11.06 14.65 -13.91
C GLN A 1039 12.19 14.11 -14.78
N VAL A 1040 12.10 12.88 -15.30
CA VAL A 1040 13.10 12.34 -16.23
C VAL A 1040 13.31 13.28 -17.42
N LEU A 1041 12.23 13.84 -17.96
CA LEU A 1041 12.28 14.77 -19.09
C LEU A 1041 12.83 16.13 -18.69
N THR A 1042 12.42 16.65 -17.53
CA THR A 1042 12.91 17.92 -16.97
C THR A 1042 14.43 17.86 -16.77
N VAL A 1043 14.94 16.77 -16.19
CA VAL A 1043 16.37 16.52 -16.03
C VAL A 1043 17.08 16.37 -17.38
N ARG A 1044 16.51 15.64 -18.35
CA ARG A 1044 17.09 15.52 -19.70
C ARG A 1044 17.21 16.89 -20.39
N ALA A 1045 16.21 17.74 -20.25
CA ALA A 1045 16.23 19.08 -20.82
C ALA A 1045 17.33 19.95 -20.17
N ALA A 1046 17.44 19.94 -18.84
CA ALA A 1046 18.48 20.67 -18.11
C ALA A 1046 19.89 20.18 -18.48
N LEU A 1047 20.09 18.85 -18.56
CA LEU A 1047 21.36 18.25 -18.99
C LEU A 1047 21.70 18.61 -20.43
N ALA A 1048 20.73 18.56 -21.36
CA ALA A 1048 20.95 18.94 -22.75
C ALA A 1048 21.36 20.42 -22.86
N ALA A 1049 20.72 21.31 -22.10
CA ALA A 1049 21.08 22.73 -22.03
C ALA A 1049 22.51 22.94 -21.48
N ALA A 1050 22.96 22.09 -20.57
CA ALA A 1050 24.32 22.09 -20.02
C ALA A 1050 25.36 21.36 -20.91
N GLY A 1051 24.98 20.82 -22.07
CA GLY A 1051 25.88 20.04 -22.94
C GLY A 1051 26.17 18.61 -22.46
N LEU A 1052 25.33 18.08 -21.56
CA LEU A 1052 25.46 16.78 -20.89
C LEU A 1052 24.45 15.73 -21.40
N GLY A 1053 24.11 15.77 -22.69
CA GLY A 1053 23.05 14.95 -23.29
C GLY A 1053 23.32 13.44 -23.34
N GLU A 1054 24.55 12.97 -23.08
CA GLU A 1054 24.91 11.55 -23.06
C GLU A 1054 24.68 10.89 -21.67
N VAL A 1055 24.37 11.68 -20.64
CA VAL A 1055 24.03 11.17 -19.31
C VAL A 1055 22.73 10.37 -19.39
N LEU A 1056 22.72 9.19 -18.77
CA LEU A 1056 21.56 8.31 -18.79
C LEU A 1056 20.55 8.71 -17.70
N VAL A 1057 19.31 9.02 -18.11
CA VAL A 1057 18.23 9.43 -17.19
C VAL A 1057 17.01 8.51 -17.34
N GLY A 1058 16.39 8.10 -16.24
CA GLY A 1058 15.25 7.18 -16.29
C GLY A 1058 14.64 6.89 -14.93
N THR A 1059 13.57 6.10 -14.93
CA THR A 1059 12.95 5.59 -13.71
C THR A 1059 13.71 4.38 -13.18
N VAL A 1060 13.50 4.05 -11.89
CA VAL A 1060 14.12 2.90 -11.22
C VAL A 1060 13.96 1.61 -12.03
N ASP A 1061 12.75 1.38 -12.56
CA ASP A 1061 12.38 0.18 -13.32
C ASP A 1061 13.20 0.04 -14.63
N LYS A 1062 13.55 1.15 -15.29
CA LYS A 1062 14.36 1.14 -16.55
C LYS A 1062 15.84 0.87 -16.32
N PHE A 1063 16.34 0.96 -15.09
CA PHE A 1063 17.75 0.78 -14.76
C PHE A 1063 18.09 -0.57 -14.12
N GLN A 1064 17.15 -1.52 -14.10
CA GLN A 1064 17.45 -2.86 -13.65
C GLN A 1064 18.60 -3.47 -14.49
N GLY A 1065 19.64 -3.96 -13.81
CA GLY A 1065 20.85 -4.49 -14.43
C GLY A 1065 21.92 -3.46 -14.86
N ARG A 1066 21.63 -2.15 -14.90
CA ARG A 1066 22.64 -1.12 -15.20
C ARG A 1066 23.40 -0.69 -13.94
N GLN A 1067 24.57 -0.06 -14.12
CA GLN A 1067 25.43 0.44 -13.04
C GLN A 1067 26.34 1.56 -13.54
N ALA A 1068 26.77 2.48 -12.67
CA ALA A 1068 27.69 3.57 -13.01
C ALA A 1068 28.52 4.04 -11.82
N PRO A 1069 29.70 4.67 -12.02
CA PRO A 1069 30.47 5.32 -10.97
C PRO A 1069 29.66 6.19 -10.01
N VAL A 1070 28.86 7.13 -10.54
CA VAL A 1070 28.05 8.06 -9.75
C VAL A 1070 26.58 7.97 -10.16
N VAL A 1071 25.68 7.97 -9.18
CA VAL A 1071 24.22 7.95 -9.40
C VAL A 1071 23.56 9.07 -8.63
N PHE A 1072 22.74 9.88 -9.31
CA PHE A 1072 21.87 10.87 -8.70
C PHE A 1072 20.46 10.29 -8.58
N VAL A 1073 19.82 10.50 -7.43
CA VAL A 1073 18.43 10.08 -7.15
C VAL A 1073 17.64 11.34 -6.83
N SER A 1074 16.87 11.84 -7.80
CA SER A 1074 15.97 12.98 -7.63
C SER A 1074 14.72 12.53 -6.88
N MET A 1075 14.36 13.23 -5.80
CA MET A 1075 13.13 12.97 -5.05
C MET A 1075 11.93 13.75 -5.59
N THR A 1076 12.20 14.80 -6.39
CA THR A 1076 11.24 15.59 -7.18
C THR A 1076 10.24 16.43 -6.39
N ALA A 1077 9.50 15.82 -5.46
CA ALA A 1077 8.45 16.49 -4.72
C ALA A 1077 9.01 17.41 -3.63
N SER A 1078 8.32 18.53 -3.38
CA SER A 1078 8.76 19.53 -2.39
C SER A 1078 8.44 19.11 -0.97
N ALA A 1079 7.18 18.72 -0.72
CA ALA A 1079 6.68 18.30 0.58
C ALA A 1079 5.81 17.03 0.47
N VAL A 1080 5.42 16.47 1.61
CA VAL A 1080 4.55 15.28 1.69
C VAL A 1080 3.22 15.46 0.95
N ASP A 1081 2.65 16.67 0.98
CA ASP A 1081 1.35 16.98 0.40
C ASP A 1081 1.41 17.08 -1.14
N ASP A 1082 2.62 17.23 -1.70
CA ASP A 1082 2.84 17.31 -3.15
C ASP A 1082 3.05 15.94 -3.79
N VAL A 1083 3.07 14.85 -3.02
CA VAL A 1083 3.39 13.50 -3.52
C VAL A 1083 2.12 12.79 -4.00
N PRO A 1084 1.83 12.71 -5.32
CA PRO A 1084 0.52 12.26 -5.80
C PRO A 1084 0.25 10.78 -5.53
N ARG A 1085 1.32 9.98 -5.39
CA ARG A 1085 1.28 8.53 -5.12
C ARG A 1085 1.51 8.19 -3.65
N GLY A 1086 1.55 9.20 -2.77
CA GLY A 1086 1.88 9.06 -1.36
C GLY A 1086 3.36 8.79 -1.08
N MET A 1087 3.81 9.06 0.15
CA MET A 1087 5.22 8.91 0.55
C MET A 1087 5.72 7.47 0.50
N SER A 1088 4.86 6.48 0.73
CA SER A 1088 5.24 5.06 0.65
C SER A 1088 5.71 4.64 -0.74
N PHE A 1089 5.32 5.37 -1.79
CA PHE A 1089 5.86 5.18 -3.13
C PHE A 1089 7.29 5.72 -3.27
N LEU A 1090 7.56 6.93 -2.76
CA LEU A 1090 8.87 7.60 -2.89
C LEU A 1090 9.93 7.00 -1.95
N LEU A 1091 9.55 6.68 -0.71
CA LEU A 1091 10.46 6.16 0.32
C LEU A 1091 10.48 4.63 0.37
N ASN A 1092 9.88 3.97 -0.61
CA ASN A 1092 9.88 2.51 -0.69
C ASN A 1092 11.32 1.97 -0.61
N ARG A 1093 11.59 1.20 0.45
CA ARG A 1093 12.91 0.64 0.78
C ARG A 1093 13.52 -0.13 -0.39
N ASN A 1094 12.71 -0.94 -1.07
CA ASN A 1094 13.14 -1.75 -2.21
C ASN A 1094 13.49 -0.89 -3.44
N ARG A 1095 12.74 0.18 -3.71
CA ARG A 1095 13.05 1.16 -4.78
C ARG A 1095 14.35 1.90 -4.49
N LEU A 1096 14.52 2.37 -3.26
CA LEU A 1096 15.74 3.06 -2.82
C LEU A 1096 16.96 2.14 -2.90
N ASN A 1097 16.83 0.89 -2.43
CA ASN A 1097 17.86 -0.13 -2.57
C ASN A 1097 18.26 -0.31 -4.04
N VAL A 1098 17.28 -0.46 -4.95
CA VAL A 1098 17.57 -0.57 -6.38
C VAL A 1098 18.24 0.68 -6.93
N ALA A 1099 17.79 1.88 -6.57
CA ALA A 1099 18.34 3.14 -7.09
C ALA A 1099 19.79 3.37 -6.62
N ILE A 1100 20.05 3.23 -5.32
CA ILE A 1100 21.35 3.49 -4.68
C ILE A 1100 22.38 2.43 -5.09
N SER A 1101 21.97 1.15 -5.16
CA SER A 1101 22.87 0.06 -5.55
C SER A 1101 23.24 0.03 -7.04
N ARG A 1102 22.77 1.00 -7.85
CA ARG A 1102 23.31 1.25 -9.20
C ARG A 1102 24.66 1.95 -9.16
N ALA A 1103 24.98 2.65 -8.08
CA ALA A 1103 26.26 3.31 -7.93
C ALA A 1103 27.39 2.29 -7.67
N LYS A 1104 28.54 2.54 -8.28
CA LYS A 1104 29.79 1.83 -8.00
C LYS A 1104 30.57 2.51 -6.86
N PHE A 1105 30.49 3.83 -6.75
CA PHE A 1105 31.30 4.62 -5.80
C PHE A 1105 30.44 5.55 -4.92
N GLN A 1106 29.59 6.39 -5.52
CA GLN A 1106 28.79 7.38 -4.78
C GLN A 1106 27.36 7.46 -5.30
N ALA A 1107 26.39 7.53 -4.38
CA ALA A 1107 25.01 7.89 -4.68
C ALA A 1107 24.67 9.25 -4.04
N VAL A 1108 24.01 10.13 -4.80
CA VAL A 1108 23.61 11.47 -4.37
C VAL A 1108 22.09 11.56 -4.39
N ILE A 1109 21.47 11.64 -3.20
CA ILE A 1109 20.03 11.87 -3.06
C ILE A 1109 19.80 13.38 -3.17
N VAL A 1110 18.92 13.81 -4.07
CA VAL A 1110 18.58 15.22 -4.28
C VAL A 1110 17.14 15.44 -3.84
N ARG A 1111 16.91 16.36 -2.90
CA ARG A 1111 15.57 16.59 -2.33
C ARG A 1111 15.39 17.99 -1.76
N SER A 1112 14.13 18.43 -1.66
CA SER A 1112 13.75 19.54 -0.77
C SER A 1112 13.93 19.17 0.71
N PRO A 1113 14.32 20.13 1.59
CA PRO A 1113 14.29 19.95 3.03
C PRO A 1113 12.90 19.51 3.52
N ALA A 1114 11.84 20.20 3.07
CA ALA A 1114 10.45 20.03 3.49
C ALA A 1114 9.89 18.61 3.23
N LEU A 1115 10.48 17.88 2.27
CA LEU A 1115 10.04 16.52 1.91
C LEU A 1115 10.09 15.54 3.09
N THR A 1116 11.03 15.71 4.03
CA THR A 1116 11.13 14.87 5.23
C THR A 1116 10.56 15.53 6.49
N GLU A 1117 9.95 16.71 6.36
CA GLU A 1117 9.46 17.51 7.48
C GLU A 1117 8.02 17.22 7.89
N TYR A 1118 7.54 15.99 7.67
CA TYR A 1118 6.25 15.49 8.18
C TYR A 1118 6.35 14.27 9.10
N LEU A 1119 5.35 14.07 9.97
CA LEU A 1119 5.24 12.84 10.72
C LEU A 1119 4.30 11.87 9.98
N PRO A 1120 4.76 10.65 9.62
CA PRO A 1120 3.90 9.66 8.99
C PRO A 1120 2.68 9.31 9.86
N ALA A 1121 1.57 8.94 9.22
CA ALA A 1121 0.37 8.51 9.91
C ALA A 1121 0.46 7.04 10.39
N THR A 1122 1.30 6.23 9.75
CA THR A 1122 1.45 4.79 10.01
C THR A 1122 2.85 4.45 10.54
N PRO A 1123 2.99 3.39 11.36
CA PRO A 1123 4.28 2.88 11.84
C PRO A 1123 5.25 2.56 10.71
N ASP A 1124 4.79 1.85 9.69
CA ASP A 1124 5.63 1.47 8.54
C ASP A 1124 6.16 2.72 7.84
N GLY A 1125 5.33 3.75 7.67
CA GLY A 1125 5.78 5.03 7.11
C GLY A 1125 6.84 5.72 7.97
N LEU A 1126 6.80 5.55 9.31
CA LEU A 1126 7.85 6.07 10.21
C LEU A 1126 9.16 5.32 10.01
N VAL A 1127 9.11 3.99 9.91
CA VAL A 1127 10.27 3.13 9.65
C VAL A 1127 10.88 3.45 8.28
N GLU A 1128 10.06 3.59 7.23
CA GLU A 1128 10.51 3.99 5.89
C GLU A 1128 11.20 5.36 5.90
N LEU A 1129 10.60 6.35 6.57
CA LEU A 1129 11.18 7.69 6.70
C LEU A 1129 12.49 7.67 7.48
N GLY A 1130 12.58 6.94 8.59
CA GLY A 1130 13.81 6.88 9.36
C GLY A 1130 14.91 6.08 8.68
N ALA A 1131 14.59 4.97 8.02
CA ALA A 1131 15.52 4.24 7.16
C ALA A 1131 16.08 5.13 6.03
N PHE A 1132 15.22 5.96 5.41
CA PHE A 1132 15.65 6.94 4.41
C PHE A 1132 16.61 7.99 5.00
N LEU A 1133 16.28 8.57 6.16
CA LEU A 1133 17.16 9.54 6.83
C LEU A 1133 18.48 8.91 7.28
N ALA A 1134 18.49 7.63 7.63
CA ALA A 1134 19.69 6.89 8.01
C ALA A 1134 20.68 6.68 6.86
N LEU A 1135 20.25 6.82 5.60
CA LEU A 1135 21.13 6.77 4.42
C LEU A 1135 22.11 7.93 4.38
N SER A 1136 21.74 9.09 4.94
CA SER A 1136 22.58 10.29 4.95
C SER A 1136 22.25 11.14 6.19
N PRO A 1137 22.75 10.72 7.38
CA PRO A 1137 22.35 11.30 8.66
C PRO A 1137 22.87 12.73 8.90
N ALA A 1138 23.82 13.20 8.08
CA ALA A 1138 24.29 14.59 8.07
C ALA A 1138 24.16 15.14 6.64
N PRO A 1139 23.08 15.87 6.31
CA PRO A 1139 23.01 16.53 5.01
C PRO A 1139 24.16 17.54 4.90
N THR A 1140 24.92 17.46 3.81
CA THR A 1140 25.97 18.44 3.52
C THR A 1140 25.30 19.71 3.05
N ASN A 1141 25.21 20.71 3.93
CA ASN A 1141 24.73 22.04 3.61
C ASN A 1141 25.86 22.88 2.99
N ASP A 1142 26.45 22.39 1.90
CA ASP A 1142 27.22 23.25 1.01
C ASP A 1142 26.19 23.94 0.12
N ALA A 1143 25.55 24.98 0.67
CA ALA A 1143 24.70 25.87 -0.10
C ALA A 1143 25.50 26.34 -1.32
N VAL A 1144 25.06 25.98 -2.52
CA VAL A 1144 25.59 26.54 -3.75
C VAL A 1144 25.44 28.06 -3.62
N PRO A 1145 26.53 28.84 -3.64
CA PRO A 1145 26.41 30.29 -3.61
C PRO A 1145 25.64 30.72 -4.87
N HIS A 1146 24.47 31.31 -4.69
CA HIS A 1146 23.72 31.98 -5.74
C HIS A 1146 24.52 33.10 -6.40
#